data_AF-A0A800IKJ6-F1
#
_entry.id   AF-A0A800IKJ6-F1
#
_cell.length_a   1.000
_cell.length_b   1.000
_cell.length_c   1.000
_cell.angle_alpha   90.00
_cell.angle_beta   90.00
_cell.angle_gamma   90.00
#
_symmetry.space_group_name_H-M   'P 1'
#
loop_
_entity.id
_entity.type
_entity.pdbx_description
1 polymer ?
#
loop_
_entity_poly.entity_id
_entity_poly.type
_entity_poly.pdbx_seq_one_letter_code
_entity_poly.pdbx_strand_id
1 'polypeptide(L)'
;MSSMSAQRPHFSLREVTDLAKKLYGITAIARPLPSERDQNFHLTVESGEAYVFKISSAAEKRSILDLQHAALDHLGTEFGDGVWPCACRTRNRKIITRINGPDDTRYMVRMLTYVTGTPLVDTKPHSPQLLQNLGTFLGRMSRSFERFTHTETQKELIWNPDNGPDVIHTYAEHITDHKKRSMVEYYGSAYESVVGPVLPAMRRSIIHNDANDHNVLIADAEPDNPTSCRKQVVCLIDFGDIARSYTIGELAVAMAYAMLGKAEPISAAAHVVKGYHAEYPLNEQELEVLFYFVIMRLCMSVCISAHQQTDEPENEYLSVSEDTAWPLLEKLRGIPPSFAHYVFREACGMPPCPQTPKIMRWLESNGDAFAPVMGPEADLTKALVFDLSVGSLDIALMEDQADVHQFTDLIFSRMKKAGADVVIGRYNEARQIYAGDLFTLDFDEMPERRTIHLGLDIFLPAGAPVYAPLEGTIHSFHNNTDPLDYGPCIILEHQVGGEVPTFYTLYGHLSLTSLDGHYEGKSVKKGEQIATLGDYTVNGGWPPHVHFQIVTDMLGRKGEFPGVGAPSQRKVWLSIDPDPNVIIGVPDRAFPATERSREDILKARHGHLGKSLSVSYGEPLKIQRGHMQYLYDESGRAYLDAVNNVPHVGHSHPRIVRAGQRQMAVLNTNTRYLHDHLVNYAERLCATMPDPLKVCFFVNSGSEANDLALRLARHYTGQQETLILDGAYHGNLSSLIDLSPYKFDGPGGLGAPAHVHKLPMPDPYRGLYKGYGEETGILYADHVREKIDELTSRSRRVCAFIAESLLGCGG
;
A
#
# COMPACT_ATOMS: atom_id res chain seq x y z
N MET A 1 21.66 7.51 -41.60
CA MET A 1 22.32 8.33 -40.57
C MET A 1 21.48 8.20 -39.32
N SER A 2 22.02 7.64 -38.23
CA SER A 2 21.30 7.56 -36.96
C SER A 2 20.80 8.95 -36.56
N SER A 3 19.56 9.02 -36.06
CA SER A 3 18.95 10.26 -35.54
C SER A 3 19.77 10.92 -34.42
N MET A 4 20.74 10.19 -33.84
CA MET A 4 21.63 10.64 -32.77
C MET A 4 22.81 11.51 -33.24
N SER A 5 23.12 11.57 -34.54
CA SER A 5 24.27 12.34 -35.07
C SER A 5 23.96 13.80 -35.47
N ALA A 6 22.77 14.31 -35.13
CA ALA A 6 22.33 15.63 -35.57
C ALA A 6 22.94 16.76 -34.73
N GLN A 7 23.45 17.81 -35.39
CA GLN A 7 24.08 18.95 -34.72
C GLN A 7 23.12 19.65 -33.75
N ARG A 8 23.49 19.67 -32.47
CA ARG A 8 22.73 20.25 -31.39
C ARG A 8 22.81 21.79 -31.42
N PRO A 9 21.73 22.53 -31.09
CA PRO A 9 21.80 23.99 -31.02
C PRO A 9 22.61 24.45 -29.80
N HIS A 10 23.48 25.44 -30.02
CA HIS A 10 24.33 26.04 -28.98
C HIS A 10 24.15 27.56 -28.90
N PHE A 11 23.02 28.00 -28.35
CA PHE A 11 22.73 29.40 -28.07
C PHE A 11 23.04 29.73 -26.61
N SER A 12 23.62 30.90 -26.37
CA SER A 12 23.84 31.47 -25.04
C SER A 12 22.53 32.00 -24.43
N LEU A 13 22.49 32.13 -23.11
CA LEU A 13 21.32 32.72 -22.41
C LEU A 13 20.97 34.11 -22.93
N ARG A 14 21.98 34.92 -23.26
CA ARG A 14 21.79 36.27 -23.82
C ARG A 14 21.08 36.20 -25.18
N GLU A 15 21.57 35.36 -26.09
CA GLU A 15 20.96 35.20 -27.41
C GLU A 15 19.51 34.71 -27.32
N VAL A 16 19.20 33.81 -26.39
CA VAL A 16 17.84 33.35 -26.13
C VAL A 16 16.94 34.48 -25.65
N THR A 17 17.41 35.30 -24.69
CA THR A 17 16.62 36.46 -24.21
C THR A 17 16.40 37.50 -25.31
N ASP A 18 17.40 37.74 -26.16
CA ASP A 18 17.30 38.65 -27.30
C ASP A 18 16.32 38.11 -28.36
N LEU A 19 16.35 36.79 -28.63
CA LEU A 19 15.40 36.12 -29.53
C LEU A 19 13.97 36.15 -28.99
N ALA A 20 13.76 35.92 -27.69
CA ALA A 20 12.45 36.01 -27.05
C ALA A 20 11.87 37.43 -27.20
N LYS A 21 12.68 38.45 -26.94
CA LYS A 21 12.28 39.86 -27.11
C LYS A 21 11.99 40.20 -28.58
N LYS A 22 12.83 39.75 -29.50
CA LYS A 22 12.68 40.03 -30.94
C LYS A 22 11.47 39.34 -31.55
N LEU A 23 11.30 38.04 -31.28
CA LEU A 23 10.29 37.20 -31.93
C LEU A 23 8.93 37.29 -31.24
N TYR A 24 8.91 37.37 -29.91
CA TYR A 24 7.68 37.32 -29.11
C TYR A 24 7.38 38.63 -28.39
N GLY A 25 8.33 39.56 -28.29
CA GLY A 25 8.14 40.80 -27.54
C GLY A 25 8.25 40.65 -26.03
N ILE A 26 8.73 39.51 -25.55
CA ILE A 26 8.81 39.18 -24.13
C ILE A 26 10.21 39.51 -23.61
N THR A 27 10.29 40.25 -22.49
CA THR A 27 11.53 40.46 -21.75
C THR A 27 11.50 39.53 -20.54
N ALA A 28 12.40 38.56 -20.50
CA ALA A 28 12.41 37.49 -19.49
C ALA A 28 13.84 37.12 -19.11
N ILE A 29 13.98 36.46 -17.96
CA ILE A 29 15.22 35.79 -17.53
C ILE A 29 15.17 34.36 -18.05
N ALA A 30 16.23 33.93 -18.75
CA ALA A 30 16.36 32.57 -19.25
C ALA A 30 17.17 31.69 -18.30
N ARG A 31 16.70 30.47 -18.06
CA ARG A 31 17.44 29.38 -17.41
C ARG A 31 17.44 28.13 -18.30
N PRO A 32 18.55 27.41 -18.43
CA PRO A 32 18.58 26.20 -19.24
C PRO A 32 17.67 25.12 -18.63
N LEU A 33 17.02 24.33 -19.49
CA LEU A 33 16.32 23.11 -19.12
C LEU A 33 17.03 21.91 -19.75
N PRO A 34 17.04 20.74 -19.07
CA PRO A 34 17.58 19.51 -19.65
C PRO A 34 16.93 19.18 -21.01
N SER A 35 17.73 18.60 -21.90
CA SER A 35 17.29 18.08 -23.18
C SER A 35 18.35 17.12 -23.72
N GLU A 36 17.99 16.27 -24.66
CA GLU A 36 18.93 15.38 -25.36
C GLU A 36 19.31 15.95 -26.73
N ARG A 37 18.32 16.25 -27.58
CA ARG A 37 18.51 16.70 -28.98
C ARG A 37 18.27 18.19 -29.22
N ASP A 38 17.38 18.79 -28.44
CA ASP A 38 17.00 20.19 -28.54
C ASP A 38 17.81 21.04 -27.54
N GLN A 39 17.61 22.36 -27.58
CA GLN A 39 18.06 23.27 -26.53
C GLN A 39 16.85 24.01 -25.96
N ASN A 40 16.52 23.69 -24.71
CA ASN A 40 15.31 24.16 -24.02
C ASN A 40 15.65 25.17 -22.93
N PHE A 41 14.80 26.19 -22.76
CA PHE A 41 14.98 27.22 -21.75
C PHE A 41 13.67 27.52 -21.03
N HIS A 42 13.72 27.65 -19.72
CA HIS A 42 12.66 28.23 -18.91
C HIS A 42 12.85 29.76 -18.91
N LEU A 43 11.85 30.47 -19.42
CA LEU A 43 11.81 31.93 -19.43
C LEU A 43 10.84 32.43 -18.35
N THR A 44 11.30 33.30 -17.46
CA THR A 44 10.45 33.92 -16.43
C THR A 44 10.38 35.43 -16.62
N VAL A 45 9.17 35.97 -16.69
CA VAL A 45 8.88 37.40 -16.78
C VAL A 45 8.72 37.98 -15.37
N GLU A 46 9.03 39.26 -15.18
CA GLU A 46 8.89 39.95 -13.88
C GLU A 46 7.45 39.92 -13.33
N SER A 47 6.44 39.85 -14.20
CA SER A 47 5.03 39.67 -13.86
C SER A 47 4.69 38.31 -13.22
N GLY A 48 5.62 37.35 -13.25
CA GLY A 48 5.42 35.97 -12.79
C GLY A 48 5.01 35.00 -13.90
N GLU A 49 4.74 35.48 -15.12
CA GLU A 49 4.46 34.61 -16.27
C GLU A 49 5.71 33.82 -16.68
N ALA A 50 5.51 32.55 -17.05
CA ALA A 50 6.58 31.64 -17.42
C ALA A 50 6.32 30.93 -18.76
N TYR A 51 7.40 30.65 -19.47
CA TYR A 51 7.37 30.00 -20.80
C TYR A 51 8.50 28.99 -20.96
N VAL A 52 8.29 28.01 -21.85
CA VAL A 52 9.34 27.11 -22.35
C VAL A 52 9.73 27.53 -23.76
N PHE A 53 10.95 28.02 -23.94
CA PHE A 53 11.51 28.35 -25.24
C PHE A 53 12.35 27.18 -25.75
N LYS A 54 11.95 26.60 -26.89
CA LYS A 54 12.61 25.42 -27.47
C LYS A 54 13.26 25.78 -28.80
N ILE A 55 14.54 25.42 -28.94
CA ILE A 55 15.29 25.47 -30.19
C ILE A 55 15.49 24.03 -30.66
N SER A 56 14.83 23.66 -31.75
CA SER A 56 14.89 22.31 -32.28
C SER A 56 16.20 22.02 -32.99
N SER A 57 16.67 20.77 -32.89
CA SER A 57 17.77 20.27 -33.71
C SER A 57 17.58 20.59 -35.20
N ALA A 58 18.67 20.84 -35.91
CA ALA A 58 18.64 21.18 -37.35
C ALA A 58 18.10 20.03 -38.22
N ALA A 59 18.15 18.78 -37.74
CA ALA A 59 17.60 17.61 -38.41
C ALA A 59 16.09 17.46 -38.23
N GLU A 60 15.46 18.23 -37.34
CA GLU A 60 14.04 18.07 -37.03
C GLU A 60 13.15 18.54 -38.18
N LYS A 61 12.12 17.76 -38.50
CA LYS A 61 11.20 18.09 -39.59
C LYS A 61 10.10 19.00 -39.09
N ARG A 62 9.71 19.97 -39.92
CA ARG A 62 8.60 20.88 -39.61
C ARG A 62 7.29 20.12 -39.36
N SER A 63 7.02 19.06 -40.13
CA SER A 63 5.82 18.24 -39.98
C SER A 63 5.71 17.55 -38.62
N ILE A 64 6.84 17.17 -38.01
CA ILE A 64 6.89 16.57 -36.68
C ILE A 64 6.60 17.61 -35.61
N LEU A 65 7.15 18.83 -35.75
CA LEU A 65 6.80 19.92 -34.84
C LEU A 65 5.33 20.33 -34.95
N ASP A 66 4.76 20.29 -36.16
CA ASP A 66 3.32 20.55 -36.36
C ASP A 66 2.46 19.43 -35.73
N LEU A 67 2.89 18.15 -35.79
CA LEU A 67 2.23 17.04 -35.06
C LEU A 67 2.16 17.30 -33.55
N GLN A 68 3.29 17.72 -32.95
CA GLN A 68 3.36 18.01 -31.50
C GLN A 68 2.36 19.10 -31.11
N HIS A 69 2.31 20.19 -31.88
CA HIS A 69 1.37 21.28 -31.60
C HIS A 69 -0.08 20.86 -31.84
N ALA A 70 -0.37 20.11 -32.90
CA ALA A 70 -1.71 19.61 -33.16
C ALA A 70 -2.22 18.70 -32.01
N ALA A 71 -1.34 17.86 -31.44
CA ALA A 71 -1.68 17.04 -30.30
C ALA A 71 -1.94 17.87 -29.04
N LEU A 72 -1.10 18.87 -28.75
CA LEU A 72 -1.30 19.78 -27.62
C LEU A 72 -2.60 20.59 -27.75
N ASP A 73 -2.90 21.10 -28.95
CA ASP A 73 -4.13 21.86 -29.22
C ASP A 73 -5.37 20.96 -29.07
N HIS A 74 -5.29 19.70 -29.52
CA HIS A 74 -6.34 18.69 -29.34
C HIS A 74 -6.61 18.43 -27.85
N LEU A 75 -5.55 18.20 -27.06
CA LEU A 75 -5.67 17.95 -25.63
C LEU A 75 -6.15 19.18 -24.86
N GLY A 76 -5.70 20.38 -25.21
CA GLY A 76 -6.20 21.64 -24.64
C GLY A 76 -7.71 21.81 -24.86
N THR A 77 -8.20 21.42 -26.04
CA THR A 77 -9.64 21.47 -26.36
C THR A 77 -10.46 20.48 -25.52
N GLU A 78 -9.93 19.27 -25.29
CA GLU A 78 -10.65 18.20 -24.60
C GLU A 78 -10.62 18.31 -23.07
N PHE A 79 -9.51 18.83 -22.50
CA PHE A 79 -9.30 18.88 -21.04
C PHE A 79 -9.37 20.29 -20.43
N GLY A 80 -9.43 21.34 -21.26
CA GLY A 80 -9.48 22.74 -20.84
C GLY A 80 -8.13 23.44 -20.86
N ASP A 81 -8.19 24.77 -20.95
CA ASP A 81 -7.01 25.65 -20.97
C ASP A 81 -6.24 25.61 -19.64
N GLY A 82 -4.91 25.71 -19.70
CA GLY A 82 -4.04 25.79 -18.52
C GLY A 82 -3.55 24.46 -17.96
N VAL A 83 -4.11 23.33 -18.42
CA VAL A 83 -3.65 21.97 -18.10
C VAL A 83 -2.46 21.56 -18.96
N TRP A 84 -2.40 22.05 -20.20
CA TRP A 84 -1.40 21.66 -21.20
C TRP A 84 -0.56 22.86 -21.67
N PRO A 85 0.70 22.65 -22.11
CA PRO A 85 1.49 23.70 -22.73
C PRO A 85 0.85 24.18 -24.04
N CYS A 86 0.52 25.47 -24.13
CA CYS A 86 -0.08 26.08 -25.31
C CYS A 86 0.98 26.78 -26.16
N ALA A 87 0.86 26.69 -27.48
CA ALA A 87 1.77 27.35 -28.40
C ALA A 87 1.64 28.88 -28.36
N CYS A 88 2.73 29.56 -28.04
CA CYS A 88 2.80 31.02 -28.11
C CYS A 88 3.07 31.47 -29.56
N ARG A 89 2.38 32.54 -29.98
CA ARG A 89 2.56 33.13 -31.32
C ARG A 89 3.60 34.24 -31.29
N THR A 90 4.50 34.21 -32.28
CA THR A 90 5.40 35.34 -32.56
C THR A 90 4.62 36.61 -32.90
N ARG A 91 5.29 37.77 -32.90
CA ARG A 91 4.75 39.05 -33.39
C ARG A 91 4.16 38.96 -34.80
N ASN A 92 4.69 38.06 -35.64
CA ASN A 92 4.20 37.79 -36.99
C ASN A 92 3.14 36.66 -37.04
N ARG A 93 2.54 36.31 -35.90
CA ARG A 93 1.48 35.30 -35.72
C ARG A 93 1.84 33.86 -36.09
N LYS A 94 3.13 33.56 -36.29
CA LYS A 94 3.65 32.20 -36.52
C LYS A 94 3.92 31.50 -35.20
N ILE A 95 3.59 30.20 -35.14
CA ILE A 95 3.88 29.32 -33.99
C ILE A 95 5.35 28.87 -34.01
N ILE A 96 5.82 28.33 -35.15
CA ILE A 96 7.22 27.96 -35.37
C ILE A 96 7.85 28.91 -36.39
N THR A 97 9.05 29.40 -36.08
CA THR A 97 9.84 30.32 -36.92
C THR A 97 11.24 29.78 -37.13
N ARG A 98 11.89 30.11 -38.26
CA ARG A 98 13.29 29.76 -38.52
C ARG A 98 14.22 30.88 -38.07
N ILE A 99 15.35 30.49 -37.47
CA ILE A 99 16.46 31.38 -37.09
C ILE A 99 17.78 30.82 -37.62
N ASN A 100 18.79 31.68 -37.73
CA ASN A 100 20.17 31.24 -37.96
C ASN A 100 20.88 31.13 -36.61
N GLY A 101 21.66 30.06 -36.44
CA GLY A 101 22.57 29.90 -35.31
C GLY A 101 23.90 30.64 -35.51
N PRO A 102 24.77 30.60 -34.49
CA PRO A 102 26.08 31.25 -34.52
C PRO A 102 27.01 30.76 -35.65
N ASP A 103 26.74 29.56 -36.18
CA ASP A 103 27.43 28.85 -37.24
C ASP A 103 26.71 28.92 -38.61
N ASP A 104 25.74 29.83 -38.76
CA ASP A 104 24.84 29.95 -39.92
C ASP A 104 23.92 28.74 -40.18
N THR A 105 23.91 27.75 -39.28
CA THR A 105 22.96 26.63 -39.33
C THR A 105 21.54 27.13 -39.07
N ARG A 106 20.56 26.64 -39.85
CA ARG A 106 19.15 27.02 -39.69
C ARG A 106 18.45 26.14 -38.68
N TYR A 107 17.94 26.76 -37.63
CA TYR A 107 17.15 26.10 -36.59
C TYR A 107 15.68 26.54 -36.63
N MET A 108 14.80 25.72 -36.07
CA MET A 108 13.41 26.07 -35.83
C MET A 108 13.20 26.37 -34.35
N VAL A 109 12.53 27.47 -34.05
CA VAL A 109 12.19 27.88 -32.68
C VAL A 109 10.70 27.95 -32.46
N ARG A 110 10.30 27.57 -31.25
CA ARG A 110 8.94 27.62 -30.73
C ARG A 110 8.95 28.01 -29.26
N MET A 111 7.85 28.58 -28.79
CA MET A 111 7.65 28.93 -27.38
C MET A 111 6.31 28.38 -26.94
N LEU A 112 6.28 27.76 -25.76
CA LEU A 112 5.08 27.20 -25.13
C LEU A 112 4.83 27.92 -23.79
N THR A 113 3.58 27.97 -23.35
CA THR A 113 3.27 28.36 -21.95
C THR A 113 3.90 27.34 -20.99
N TYR A 114 4.34 27.82 -19.83
CA TYR A 114 4.86 26.95 -18.77
C TYR A 114 3.72 26.44 -17.91
N VAL A 115 3.68 25.12 -17.68
CA VAL A 115 2.75 24.49 -16.74
C VAL A 115 3.46 24.32 -15.41
N THR A 116 2.85 24.83 -14.33
CA THR A 116 3.44 24.74 -12.99
C THR A 116 3.18 23.36 -12.40
N GLY A 117 4.24 22.69 -11.94
CA GLY A 117 4.15 21.41 -11.26
C GLY A 117 5.53 20.90 -10.86
N THR A 118 5.56 19.91 -9.98
CA THR A 118 6.78 19.19 -9.59
C THR A 118 6.82 17.87 -10.37
N PRO A 119 7.93 17.51 -11.02
CA PRO A 119 8.06 16.20 -11.67
C PRO A 119 7.74 15.04 -10.72
N LEU A 120 7.22 13.93 -11.26
CA LEU A 120 6.88 12.75 -10.47
C LEU A 120 8.12 12.17 -9.76
N VAL A 121 9.29 12.18 -10.40
CA VAL A 121 10.56 11.73 -9.81
C VAL A 121 10.89 12.47 -8.50
N ASP A 122 10.67 13.78 -8.48
CA ASP A 122 10.91 14.67 -7.34
C ASP A 122 9.77 14.66 -6.30
N THR A 123 8.65 14.02 -6.65
CA THR A 123 7.46 13.94 -5.80
C THR A 123 7.50 12.68 -4.96
N LYS A 124 7.70 12.81 -3.65
CA LYS A 124 7.53 11.69 -2.69
C LYS A 124 6.49 12.07 -1.62
N PRO A 125 5.82 11.09 -0.97
CA PRO A 125 5.70 9.68 -1.36
C PRO A 125 4.97 9.45 -2.69
N HIS A 126 5.15 8.28 -3.32
CA HIS A 126 4.33 7.83 -4.46
C HIS A 126 3.18 6.96 -3.95
N SER A 127 2.14 7.59 -3.41
CA SER A 127 1.01 6.85 -2.83
C SER A 127 0.27 6.00 -3.88
N PRO A 128 -0.41 4.92 -3.47
CA PRO A 128 -1.32 4.16 -4.33
C PRO A 128 -2.33 5.04 -5.10
N GLN A 129 -2.84 6.08 -4.43
CA GLN A 129 -3.80 7.01 -5.02
C GLN A 129 -3.16 7.89 -6.11
N LEU A 130 -1.90 8.32 -5.93
CA LEU A 130 -1.17 9.08 -6.94
C LEU A 130 -0.86 8.21 -8.18
N LEU A 131 -0.41 6.97 -7.97
CA LEU A 131 -0.13 6.03 -9.07
C LEU A 131 -1.42 5.65 -9.83
N GLN A 132 -2.54 5.47 -9.12
CA GLN A 132 -3.83 5.29 -9.76
C GLN A 132 -4.26 6.54 -10.55
N ASN A 133 -4.04 7.74 -10.00
CA ASN A 133 -4.32 8.99 -10.71
C ASN A 133 -3.47 9.16 -11.98
N LEU A 134 -2.20 8.75 -11.97
CA LEU A 134 -1.36 8.66 -13.18
C LEU A 134 -1.98 7.76 -14.24
N GLY A 135 -2.41 6.56 -13.85
CA GLY A 135 -3.12 5.65 -14.74
C GLY A 135 -4.39 6.29 -15.34
N THR A 136 -5.22 6.90 -14.50
CA THR A 136 -6.45 7.58 -14.92
C THR A 136 -6.16 8.71 -15.91
N PHE A 137 -5.13 9.52 -15.65
CA PHE A 137 -4.71 10.60 -16.55
C PHE A 137 -4.33 10.06 -17.93
N LEU A 138 -3.48 9.03 -17.97
CA LEU A 138 -3.02 8.41 -19.23
C LEU A 138 -4.17 7.71 -19.97
N GLY A 139 -5.06 7.02 -19.26
CA GLY A 139 -6.24 6.38 -19.88
C GLY A 139 -7.16 7.41 -20.56
N ARG A 140 -7.37 8.57 -19.92
CA ARG A 140 -8.13 9.68 -20.54
C ARG A 140 -7.42 10.24 -21.77
N MET A 141 -6.10 10.40 -21.71
CA MET A 141 -5.30 10.86 -22.85
C MET A 141 -5.39 9.88 -24.02
N SER A 142 -5.21 8.57 -23.78
CA SER A 142 -5.36 7.52 -24.81
C SER A 142 -6.76 7.53 -25.42
N ARG A 143 -7.82 7.65 -24.61
CA ARG A 143 -9.20 7.79 -25.09
C ARG A 143 -9.37 9.02 -25.99
N SER A 144 -8.78 10.16 -25.60
CA SER A 144 -8.82 11.40 -26.38
C SER A 144 -8.14 11.22 -27.74
N PHE A 145 -7.00 10.52 -27.79
CA PHE A 145 -6.27 10.27 -29.03
C PHE A 145 -6.94 9.30 -30.00
N GLU A 146 -7.99 8.58 -29.62
CA GLU A 146 -8.78 7.80 -30.59
C GLU A 146 -9.44 8.69 -31.66
N ARG A 147 -9.70 9.95 -31.33
CA ARG A 147 -10.32 10.94 -32.22
C ARG A 147 -9.30 11.87 -32.87
N PHE A 148 -8.04 11.78 -32.47
CA PHE A 148 -6.96 12.60 -33.01
C PHE A 148 -6.40 11.98 -34.29
N THR A 149 -6.19 12.80 -35.31
CA THR A 149 -5.59 12.35 -36.58
C THR A 149 -4.57 13.37 -37.07
N HIS A 150 -3.49 12.88 -37.67
CA HIS A 150 -2.47 13.70 -38.29
C HIS A 150 -1.79 12.93 -39.42
N THR A 151 -1.31 13.63 -40.45
CA THR A 151 -0.73 13.00 -41.65
C THR A 151 0.63 12.35 -41.38
N GLU A 152 1.35 12.84 -40.37
CA GLU A 152 2.76 12.50 -40.11
C GLU A 152 2.92 11.77 -38.77
N THR A 153 2.15 10.71 -38.55
CA THR A 153 2.14 9.93 -37.30
C THR A 153 3.11 8.74 -37.30
N GLN A 154 3.66 8.42 -38.46
CA GLN A 154 4.64 7.36 -38.68
C GLN A 154 6.02 8.02 -38.82
N LYS A 155 6.81 8.01 -37.74
CA LYS A 155 8.19 8.50 -37.74
C LYS A 155 9.12 7.44 -37.17
N GLU A 156 10.33 7.37 -37.71
CA GLU A 156 11.38 6.49 -37.18
C GLU A 156 11.85 7.04 -35.83
N LEU A 157 11.67 6.23 -34.78
CA LEU A 157 12.08 6.52 -33.41
C LEU A 157 12.72 5.30 -32.79
N ILE A 158 13.93 5.45 -32.28
CA ILE A 158 14.61 4.37 -31.54
C ILE A 158 13.79 3.92 -30.31
N TRP A 159 13.07 4.86 -29.68
CA TRP A 159 12.23 4.64 -28.50
C TRP A 159 10.82 4.11 -28.80
N ASN A 160 10.47 3.87 -30.06
CA ASN A 160 9.15 3.32 -30.40
C ASN A 160 9.10 1.84 -29.96
N PRO A 161 8.06 1.41 -29.21
CA PRO A 161 7.87 0.02 -28.81
C PRO A 161 7.94 -0.99 -29.96
N ASP A 162 7.59 -0.55 -31.18
CA ASP A 162 7.68 -1.35 -32.39
C ASP A 162 9.12 -1.82 -32.68
N ASN A 163 10.13 -1.06 -32.24
CA ASN A 163 11.55 -1.28 -32.55
C ASN A 163 12.31 -2.00 -31.43
N GLY A 164 11.64 -2.43 -30.36
CA GLY A 164 12.29 -3.02 -29.18
C GLY A 164 13.28 -4.17 -29.50
N PRO A 165 12.87 -5.20 -30.25
CA PRO A 165 13.77 -6.28 -30.65
C PRO A 165 14.99 -5.80 -31.45
N ASP A 166 14.78 -4.90 -32.42
CA ASP A 166 15.86 -4.35 -33.26
C ASP A 166 16.85 -3.53 -32.43
N VAL A 167 16.36 -2.77 -31.44
CA VAL A 167 17.20 -2.01 -30.50
C VAL A 167 18.06 -2.95 -29.67
N ILE A 168 17.50 -4.04 -29.13
CA ILE A 168 18.27 -5.02 -28.37
C ILE A 168 19.33 -5.66 -29.28
N HIS A 169 18.94 -6.14 -30.46
CA HIS A 169 19.85 -6.79 -31.40
C HIS A 169 21.03 -5.88 -31.80
N THR A 170 20.74 -4.59 -32.02
CA THR A 170 21.74 -3.62 -32.48
C THR A 170 22.65 -3.13 -31.36
N TYR A 171 22.11 -2.88 -30.17
CA TYR A 171 22.81 -2.10 -29.14
C TYR A 171 23.22 -2.87 -27.89
N ALA A 172 22.74 -4.11 -27.68
CA ALA A 172 23.12 -4.90 -26.51
C ALA A 172 24.63 -5.18 -26.44
N GLU A 173 25.33 -5.21 -27.58
CA GLU A 173 26.78 -5.41 -27.64
C GLU A 173 27.60 -4.26 -27.01
N HIS A 174 27.00 -3.09 -26.82
CA HIS A 174 27.64 -1.97 -26.12
C HIS A 174 27.64 -2.14 -24.59
N ILE A 175 26.81 -3.04 -24.04
CA ILE A 175 26.78 -3.31 -22.59
C ILE A 175 27.99 -4.18 -22.23
N THR A 176 29.02 -3.60 -21.62
CA THR A 176 30.29 -4.28 -21.34
C THR A 176 30.19 -5.37 -20.26
N ASP A 177 29.25 -5.25 -19.33
CA ASP A 177 28.99 -6.28 -18.32
C ASP A 177 28.23 -7.47 -18.96
N HIS A 178 28.90 -8.62 -19.00
CA HIS A 178 28.34 -9.83 -19.61
C HIS A 178 27.04 -10.32 -18.94
N LYS A 179 26.88 -10.18 -17.61
CA LYS A 179 25.67 -10.62 -16.93
C LYS A 179 24.48 -9.73 -17.31
N LYS A 180 24.71 -8.41 -17.33
CA LYS A 180 23.72 -7.42 -17.75
C LYS A 180 23.32 -7.60 -19.22
N ARG A 181 24.30 -7.81 -20.10
CA ARG A 181 24.06 -8.10 -21.52
C ARG A 181 23.21 -9.36 -21.70
N SER A 182 23.60 -10.48 -21.10
CA SER A 182 22.85 -11.74 -21.21
C SER A 182 21.44 -11.64 -20.64
N MET A 183 21.20 -10.78 -19.65
CA MET A 183 19.86 -10.52 -19.13
C MET A 183 18.97 -9.81 -20.15
N VAL A 184 19.49 -8.79 -20.84
CA VAL A 184 18.74 -8.08 -21.88
C VAL A 184 18.49 -8.98 -23.10
N GLU A 185 19.48 -9.75 -23.53
CA GLU A 185 19.34 -10.74 -24.61
C GLU A 185 18.26 -11.79 -24.27
N TYR A 186 18.26 -12.30 -23.03
CA TYR A 186 17.22 -13.21 -22.55
C TYR A 186 15.82 -12.62 -22.68
N TYR A 187 15.64 -11.36 -22.24
CA TYR A 187 14.34 -10.70 -22.34
C TYR A 187 13.94 -10.38 -23.78
N GLY A 188 14.89 -10.06 -24.65
CA GLY A 188 14.66 -9.93 -26.09
C GLY A 188 14.10 -11.21 -26.68
N SER A 189 14.77 -12.35 -26.44
CA SER A 189 14.28 -13.66 -26.90
C SER A 189 12.93 -14.05 -26.29
N ALA A 190 12.73 -13.76 -24.99
CA ALA A 190 11.45 -14.02 -24.32
C ALA A 190 10.32 -13.20 -24.96
N TYR A 191 10.55 -11.91 -25.22
CA TYR A 191 9.59 -11.04 -25.89
C TYR A 191 9.24 -11.54 -27.29
N GLU A 192 10.22 -11.92 -28.10
CA GLU A 192 9.98 -12.48 -29.44
C GLU A 192 9.16 -13.76 -29.39
N SER A 193 9.44 -14.64 -28.43
CA SER A 193 8.74 -15.92 -28.32
C SER A 193 7.29 -15.81 -27.80
N VAL A 194 7.04 -14.88 -26.86
CA VAL A 194 5.74 -14.72 -26.20
C VAL A 194 4.89 -13.65 -26.88
N VAL A 195 5.46 -12.49 -27.15
CA VAL A 195 4.74 -11.31 -27.67
C VAL A 195 4.67 -11.34 -29.19
N GLY A 196 5.75 -11.75 -29.87
CA GLY A 196 5.84 -11.80 -31.33
C GLY A 196 4.62 -12.40 -32.03
N PRO A 197 4.11 -13.58 -31.62
CA PRO A 197 2.94 -14.22 -32.21
C PRO A 197 1.64 -13.42 -32.10
N VAL A 198 1.49 -12.57 -31.08
CA VAL A 198 0.24 -11.82 -30.82
C VAL A 198 0.26 -10.39 -31.37
N LEU A 199 1.44 -9.83 -31.69
CA LEU A 199 1.61 -8.47 -32.23
C LEU A 199 0.65 -8.11 -33.38
N PRO A 200 0.34 -8.99 -34.36
CA PRO A 200 -0.57 -8.63 -35.45
C PRO A 200 -2.02 -8.33 -35.01
N ALA A 201 -2.46 -8.89 -33.88
CA ALA A 201 -3.80 -8.71 -33.33
C ALA A 201 -3.89 -7.54 -32.33
N MET A 202 -2.76 -6.97 -31.92
CA MET A 202 -2.71 -5.91 -30.91
C MET A 202 -3.27 -4.58 -31.43
N ARG A 203 -3.95 -3.84 -30.54
CA ARG A 203 -4.45 -2.50 -30.85
C ARG A 203 -3.30 -1.52 -31.08
N ARG A 204 -3.51 -0.59 -32.01
CA ARG A 204 -2.55 0.47 -32.35
C ARG A 204 -3.23 1.83 -32.34
N SER A 205 -2.58 2.81 -31.73
CA SER A 205 -3.07 4.19 -31.58
C SER A 205 -1.91 5.17 -31.68
N ILE A 206 -2.24 6.46 -31.74
CA ILE A 206 -1.26 7.51 -31.48
C ILE A 206 -1.03 7.53 -29.97
N ILE A 207 0.24 7.51 -29.56
CA ILE A 207 0.69 7.48 -28.16
C ILE A 207 1.70 8.61 -27.94
N HIS A 208 1.76 9.16 -26.73
CA HIS A 208 2.79 10.11 -26.31
C HIS A 208 4.18 9.45 -26.33
N ASN A 209 4.24 8.17 -25.97
CA ASN A 209 5.42 7.30 -26.02
C ASN A 209 6.55 7.62 -25.02
N ASP A 210 6.39 8.65 -24.19
CA ASP A 210 7.42 9.05 -23.22
C ASP A 210 6.86 9.56 -21.88
N ALA A 211 5.87 8.84 -21.33
CA ALA A 211 5.30 9.09 -20.01
C ALA A 211 6.23 8.66 -18.85
N ASN A 212 7.48 9.13 -18.88
CA ASN A 212 8.47 8.90 -17.82
C ASN A 212 8.26 9.84 -16.61
N ASP A 213 8.91 9.53 -15.49
CA ASP A 213 8.75 10.24 -14.22
C ASP A 213 9.32 11.67 -14.19
N HIS A 214 10.12 12.07 -15.18
CA HIS A 214 10.52 13.47 -15.38
C HIS A 214 9.46 14.29 -16.14
N ASN A 215 8.71 13.65 -17.03
CA ASN A 215 7.72 14.30 -17.89
C ASN A 215 6.33 14.40 -17.27
N VAL A 216 6.05 13.65 -16.20
CA VAL A 216 4.78 13.72 -15.47
C VAL A 216 4.85 14.81 -14.41
N LEU A 217 4.02 15.84 -14.52
CA LEU A 217 3.95 16.95 -13.56
C LEU A 217 2.84 16.75 -12.52
N ILE A 218 3.17 17.00 -11.26
CA ILE A 218 2.31 16.85 -10.08
C ILE A 218 2.04 18.21 -9.43
N ALA A 219 0.81 18.43 -8.98
CA ALA A 219 0.43 19.58 -8.14
C ALA A 219 -0.42 19.14 -6.94
N ASP A 220 -0.51 20.00 -5.93
CA ASP A 220 -1.41 19.77 -4.79
C ASP A 220 -2.88 19.94 -5.23
N ALA A 221 -3.75 19.06 -4.73
CA ALA A 221 -5.19 19.17 -4.95
C ALA A 221 -5.81 20.29 -4.08
N GLU A 222 -6.96 20.82 -4.51
CA GLU A 222 -7.64 21.86 -3.74
C GLU A 222 -8.02 21.39 -2.31
N PRO A 223 -7.88 22.25 -1.28
CA PRO A 223 -7.95 21.86 0.14
C PRO A 223 -9.29 21.26 0.61
N ASP A 224 -10.39 21.53 -0.10
CA ASP A 224 -11.76 21.36 0.43
C ASP A 224 -12.36 19.95 0.25
N ASN A 225 -11.59 18.98 -0.28
CA ASN A 225 -12.05 17.59 -0.38
C ASN A 225 -11.20 16.64 0.49
N PRO A 226 -11.70 16.23 1.68
CA PRO A 226 -11.04 15.29 2.58
C PRO A 226 -10.77 13.89 1.99
N THR A 227 -11.37 13.58 0.84
CA THR A 227 -11.18 12.31 0.10
C THR A 227 -10.36 12.45 -1.18
N SER A 228 -9.91 13.66 -1.53
CA SER A 228 -9.04 13.85 -2.70
C SER A 228 -7.60 13.48 -2.38
N CYS A 229 -6.90 12.87 -3.35
CA CYS A 229 -5.46 12.68 -3.24
C CYS A 229 -4.81 14.05 -3.10
N ARG A 230 -4.02 14.26 -2.04
CA ARG A 230 -3.36 15.55 -1.75
C ARG A 230 -2.48 16.02 -2.91
N LYS A 231 -1.99 15.09 -3.73
CA LYS A 231 -1.16 15.32 -4.93
C LYS A 231 -1.81 14.67 -6.16
N GLN A 232 -1.82 15.33 -7.31
CA GLN A 232 -2.44 14.82 -8.54
C GLN A 232 -1.58 15.14 -9.77
N VAL A 233 -1.63 14.26 -10.76
CA VAL A 233 -1.07 14.47 -12.08
C VAL A 233 -1.86 15.57 -12.77
N VAL A 234 -1.18 16.64 -13.15
CA VAL A 234 -1.78 17.80 -13.81
C VAL A 234 -1.41 17.91 -15.28
N CYS A 235 -0.26 17.39 -15.69
CA CYS A 235 0.18 17.50 -17.07
C CYS A 235 1.21 16.43 -17.42
N LEU A 236 1.21 16.00 -18.67
CA LEU A 236 2.34 15.31 -19.29
C LEU A 236 3.01 16.27 -20.26
N ILE A 237 4.32 16.45 -20.13
CA ILE A 237 5.11 17.33 -20.99
C ILE A 237 5.98 16.53 -21.96
N ASP A 238 6.51 17.25 -22.94
CA ASP A 238 7.43 16.74 -23.96
C ASP A 238 6.89 15.72 -24.95
N PHE A 239 6.04 16.19 -25.86
CA PHE A 239 5.49 15.45 -27.00
C PHE A 239 6.54 15.14 -28.08
N GLY A 240 7.84 15.22 -27.75
CA GLY A 240 8.96 14.92 -28.65
C GLY A 240 8.76 13.60 -29.38
N ASP A 241 8.31 12.57 -28.66
CA ASP A 241 8.25 11.18 -29.12
C ASP A 241 6.85 10.67 -29.49
N ILE A 242 5.89 11.57 -29.64
CA ILE A 242 4.56 11.21 -30.13
C ILE A 242 4.65 10.45 -31.46
N ALA A 243 4.04 9.26 -31.51
CA ALA A 243 4.07 8.37 -32.67
C ALA A 243 2.88 7.41 -32.66
N ARG A 244 2.63 6.76 -33.80
CA ARG A 244 1.69 5.64 -33.88
C ARG A 244 2.41 4.32 -33.56
N SER A 245 1.95 3.60 -32.54
CA SER A 245 2.52 2.33 -32.08
C SER A 245 1.44 1.45 -31.44
N TYR A 246 1.82 0.35 -30.78
CA TYR A 246 0.95 -0.46 -29.95
C TYR A 246 0.36 0.39 -28.81
N THR A 247 -0.96 0.35 -28.66
CA THR A 247 -1.67 1.17 -27.68
C THR A 247 -1.22 0.89 -26.24
N ILE A 248 -0.88 -0.37 -25.95
CA ILE A 248 -0.38 -0.80 -24.64
C ILE A 248 0.99 -0.19 -24.30
N GLY A 249 1.75 0.28 -25.29
CA GLY A 249 3.06 0.90 -25.11
C GLY A 249 3.00 2.17 -24.26
N GLU A 250 1.94 2.98 -24.38
CA GLU A 250 1.74 4.18 -23.56
C GLU A 250 1.73 3.85 -22.05
N LEU A 251 0.95 2.82 -21.70
CA LEU A 251 0.83 2.35 -20.33
C LEU A 251 2.14 1.68 -19.85
N ALA A 252 2.76 0.88 -20.71
CA ALA A 252 4.01 0.17 -20.38
C ALA A 252 5.16 1.11 -20.04
N VAL A 253 5.28 2.24 -20.75
CA VAL A 253 6.27 3.28 -20.45
C VAL A 253 6.03 3.83 -19.04
N ALA A 254 4.82 4.29 -18.73
CA ALA A 254 4.51 4.84 -17.41
C ALA A 254 4.73 3.82 -16.27
N MET A 255 4.38 2.56 -16.48
CA MET A 255 4.64 1.49 -15.52
C MET A 255 6.14 1.30 -15.27
N ALA A 256 6.97 1.29 -16.31
CA ALA A 256 8.42 1.11 -16.17
C ALA A 256 9.04 2.11 -15.19
N TYR A 257 8.64 3.38 -15.28
CA TYR A 257 9.14 4.44 -14.38
C TYR A 257 8.44 4.45 -13.01
N ALA A 258 7.14 4.12 -12.94
CA ALA A 258 6.43 3.98 -11.66
C ALA A 258 7.00 2.85 -10.78
N MET A 259 7.66 1.86 -11.39
CA MET A 259 8.30 0.73 -10.73
C MET A 259 9.72 1.02 -10.22
N LEU A 260 10.36 2.11 -10.67
CA LEU A 260 11.74 2.42 -10.29
C LEU A 260 11.85 2.72 -8.79
N GLY A 261 12.84 2.09 -8.16
CA GLY A 261 13.13 2.25 -6.73
C GLY A 261 12.05 1.69 -5.80
N LYS A 262 11.13 0.84 -6.30
CA LYS A 262 10.04 0.25 -5.51
C LYS A 262 10.42 -1.09 -4.89
N ALA A 263 10.10 -1.24 -3.61
CA ALA A 263 10.19 -2.48 -2.89
C ALA A 263 9.14 -3.51 -3.37
N GLU A 264 8.01 -3.09 -3.92
CA GLU A 264 7.02 -3.97 -4.57
C GLU A 264 6.60 -3.41 -5.95
N PRO A 265 7.42 -3.61 -7.00
CA PRO A 265 7.23 -2.92 -8.28
C PRO A 265 5.94 -3.34 -9.00
N ILE A 266 5.55 -4.61 -8.95
CA ILE A 266 4.30 -5.07 -9.59
C ILE A 266 3.08 -4.46 -8.92
N SER A 267 3.10 -4.28 -7.59
CA SER A 267 2.02 -3.61 -6.85
C SER A 267 1.90 -2.14 -7.25
N ALA A 268 3.04 -1.43 -7.35
CA ALA A 268 3.06 -0.04 -7.84
C ALA A 268 2.47 0.07 -9.25
N ALA A 269 2.87 -0.82 -10.16
CA ALA A 269 2.36 -0.88 -11.52
C ALA A 269 0.85 -1.21 -11.57
N ALA A 270 0.36 -2.09 -10.69
CA ALA A 270 -1.05 -2.45 -10.59
C ALA A 270 -1.96 -1.24 -10.32
N HIS A 271 -1.51 -0.28 -9.51
CA HIS A 271 -2.26 0.95 -9.28
C HIS A 271 -2.41 1.78 -10.56
N VAL A 272 -1.34 1.90 -11.36
CA VAL A 272 -1.37 2.56 -12.67
C VAL A 272 -2.31 1.83 -13.63
N VAL A 273 -2.21 0.49 -13.71
CA VAL A 273 -3.10 -0.35 -14.53
C VAL A 273 -4.57 -0.14 -14.16
N LYS A 274 -4.89 -0.15 -12.86
CA LYS A 274 -6.25 0.09 -12.35
C LYS A 274 -6.82 1.44 -12.80
N GLY A 275 -6.01 2.49 -12.67
CA GLY A 275 -6.38 3.84 -13.09
C GLY A 275 -6.61 3.93 -14.60
N TYR A 276 -5.70 3.34 -15.37
CA TYR A 276 -5.77 3.33 -16.84
C TYR A 276 -6.98 2.55 -17.34
N HIS A 277 -7.18 1.32 -16.86
CA HIS A 277 -8.29 0.46 -17.27
C HIS A 277 -9.67 1.10 -17.03
N ALA A 278 -9.83 1.86 -15.94
CA ALA A 278 -11.08 2.57 -15.64
C ALA A 278 -11.45 3.62 -16.71
N GLU A 279 -10.47 4.18 -17.41
CA GLU A 279 -10.66 5.20 -18.45
C GLU A 279 -10.43 4.67 -19.87
N TYR A 280 -9.60 3.65 -20.03
CA TYR A 280 -9.32 3.03 -21.31
C TYR A 280 -9.17 1.51 -21.12
N PRO A 281 -10.28 0.77 -21.21
CA PRO A 281 -10.30 -0.65 -20.88
C PRO A 281 -9.28 -1.46 -21.69
N LEU A 282 -8.53 -2.28 -20.96
CA LEU A 282 -7.58 -3.25 -21.48
C LEU A 282 -8.29 -4.58 -21.75
N ASN A 283 -7.88 -5.27 -22.82
CA ASN A 283 -8.35 -6.62 -23.11
C ASN A 283 -7.39 -7.69 -22.57
N GLU A 284 -7.82 -8.96 -22.62
CA GLU A 284 -7.05 -10.12 -22.13
C GLU A 284 -5.64 -10.20 -22.76
N GLN A 285 -5.56 -10.09 -24.09
CA GLN A 285 -4.30 -10.23 -24.82
C GLN A 285 -3.32 -9.12 -24.45
N GLU A 286 -3.81 -7.90 -24.22
CA GLU A 286 -2.99 -6.78 -23.76
C GLU A 286 -2.43 -7.02 -22.36
N LEU A 287 -3.25 -7.53 -21.43
CA LEU A 287 -2.82 -7.81 -20.06
C LEU A 287 -1.78 -8.94 -20.00
N GLU A 288 -1.96 -9.97 -20.83
CA GLU A 288 -1.06 -11.13 -20.90
C GLU A 288 0.37 -10.74 -21.30
N VAL A 289 0.53 -9.75 -22.20
CA VAL A 289 1.84 -9.31 -22.69
C VAL A 289 2.37 -8.01 -22.06
N LEU A 290 1.56 -7.31 -21.26
CA LEU A 290 1.91 -6.01 -20.70
C LEU A 290 3.24 -6.03 -19.92
N PHE A 291 3.47 -7.09 -19.14
CA PHE A 291 4.72 -7.28 -18.40
C PHE A 291 5.96 -7.26 -19.31
N TYR A 292 5.87 -7.89 -20.48
CA TYR A 292 6.97 -7.93 -21.45
C TYR A 292 7.18 -6.58 -22.14
N PHE A 293 6.12 -5.80 -22.39
CA PHE A 293 6.27 -4.43 -22.89
C PHE A 293 6.99 -3.52 -21.88
N VAL A 294 6.71 -3.67 -20.59
CA VAL A 294 7.42 -2.93 -19.52
C VAL A 294 8.90 -3.30 -19.51
N ILE A 295 9.21 -4.58 -19.52
CA ILE A 295 10.60 -5.08 -19.57
C ILE A 295 11.30 -4.59 -20.82
N MET A 296 10.64 -4.68 -21.99
CA MET A 296 11.21 -4.23 -23.25
C MET A 296 11.58 -2.74 -23.19
N ARG A 297 10.72 -1.89 -22.60
CA ARG A 297 11.05 -0.47 -22.42
C ARG A 297 12.29 -0.26 -21.54
N LEU A 298 12.43 -1.01 -20.45
CA LEU A 298 13.62 -0.96 -19.59
C LEU A 298 14.88 -1.44 -20.33
N CYS A 299 14.78 -2.55 -21.07
CA CYS A 299 15.86 -3.09 -21.90
C CYS A 299 16.30 -2.11 -22.99
N MET A 300 15.36 -1.46 -23.68
CA MET A 300 15.66 -0.39 -24.63
C MET A 300 16.41 0.75 -23.94
N SER A 301 15.96 1.17 -22.75
CA SER A 301 16.62 2.25 -21.99
C SER A 301 18.08 1.98 -21.69
N VAL A 302 18.40 0.78 -21.21
CA VAL A 302 19.79 0.43 -20.86
C VAL A 302 20.67 0.15 -22.09
N CYS A 303 20.11 -0.41 -23.17
CA CYS A 303 20.83 -0.60 -24.42
C CYS A 303 21.19 0.73 -25.10
N ILE A 304 20.22 1.65 -25.16
CA ILE A 304 20.40 2.95 -25.79
C ILE A 304 21.41 3.78 -24.98
N SER A 305 21.30 3.79 -23.65
CA SER A 305 22.26 4.47 -22.80
C SER A 305 23.68 3.92 -22.96
N ALA A 306 23.88 2.59 -22.99
CA ALA A 306 25.19 1.98 -23.19
C ALA A 306 25.82 2.37 -24.55
N HIS A 307 25.01 2.46 -25.61
CA HIS A 307 25.46 2.97 -26.91
C HIS A 307 25.87 4.45 -26.82
N GLN A 308 25.03 5.30 -26.21
CA GLN A 308 25.31 6.74 -26.10
C GLN A 308 26.54 7.05 -25.24
N GLN A 309 26.81 6.28 -24.19
CA GLN A 309 28.04 6.42 -23.40
C GLN A 309 29.31 6.09 -24.19
N THR A 310 29.20 5.27 -25.25
CA THR A 310 30.34 5.00 -26.16
C THR A 310 30.67 6.24 -27.00
N ASP A 311 29.64 7.00 -27.40
CA ASP A 311 29.78 8.18 -28.27
C ASP A 311 30.04 9.49 -27.47
N GLU A 312 29.47 9.62 -26.26
CA GLU A 312 29.57 10.79 -25.37
C GLU A 312 29.94 10.41 -23.92
N PRO A 313 31.17 9.93 -23.65
CA PRO A 313 31.55 9.39 -22.34
C PRO A 313 31.57 10.41 -21.18
N GLU A 314 31.55 11.72 -21.49
CA GLU A 314 31.53 12.79 -20.47
C GLU A 314 30.10 13.24 -20.08
N ASN A 315 29.06 12.71 -20.71
CA ASN A 315 27.68 13.14 -20.49
C ASN A 315 27.02 12.35 -19.34
N GLU A 316 27.22 12.83 -18.10
CA GLU A 316 26.68 12.23 -16.86
C GLU A 316 25.14 12.06 -16.87
N TYR A 317 24.40 12.80 -17.72
CA TYR A 317 22.95 12.66 -17.84
C TYR A 317 22.54 11.28 -18.39
N LEU A 318 23.41 10.64 -19.18
CA LEU A 318 23.15 9.32 -19.79
C LEU A 318 23.17 8.19 -18.74
N SER A 319 23.94 8.31 -17.66
CA SER A 319 24.04 7.28 -16.62
C SER A 319 22.89 7.27 -15.61
N VAL A 320 22.13 8.37 -15.46
CA VAL A 320 21.12 8.52 -14.40
C VAL A 320 19.99 7.49 -14.52
N SER A 321 19.55 7.17 -15.74
CA SER A 321 18.50 6.16 -15.96
C SER A 321 18.97 4.72 -15.76
N GLU A 322 20.27 4.44 -15.91
CA GLU A 322 20.81 3.09 -15.75
C GLU A 322 20.85 2.65 -14.29
N ASP A 323 21.22 3.55 -13.39
CA ASP A 323 21.45 3.24 -11.97
C ASP A 323 20.19 2.67 -11.28
N THR A 324 19.01 3.10 -11.71
CA THR A 324 17.72 2.60 -11.18
C THR A 324 17.10 1.48 -12.01
N ALA A 325 17.40 1.39 -13.31
CA ALA A 325 16.80 0.39 -14.20
C ALA A 325 17.40 -1.01 -14.00
N TRP A 326 18.70 -1.13 -13.76
CA TRP A 326 19.35 -2.43 -13.55
C TRP A 326 18.82 -3.18 -12.32
N PRO A 327 18.72 -2.57 -11.12
CA PRO A 327 18.12 -3.23 -9.95
C PRO A 327 16.68 -3.67 -10.20
N LEU A 328 15.90 -2.87 -10.95
CA LEU A 328 14.54 -3.23 -11.31
C LEU A 328 14.50 -4.44 -12.25
N LEU A 329 15.31 -4.47 -13.31
CA LEU A 329 15.39 -5.61 -14.23
C LEU A 329 15.79 -6.90 -13.50
N GLU A 330 16.77 -6.83 -12.59
CA GLU A 330 17.18 -7.97 -11.76
C GLU A 330 16.03 -8.47 -10.88
N LYS A 331 15.28 -7.55 -10.28
CA LYS A 331 14.11 -7.89 -9.46
C LYS A 331 12.99 -8.52 -10.28
N LEU A 332 12.69 -7.96 -11.46
CA LEU A 332 11.67 -8.49 -12.37
C LEU A 332 12.01 -9.88 -12.89
N ARG A 333 13.29 -10.25 -12.95
CA ARG A 333 13.74 -11.61 -13.29
C ARG A 333 13.27 -12.66 -12.29
N GLY A 334 13.11 -12.29 -11.02
CA GLY A 334 12.60 -13.17 -9.98
C GLY A 334 11.07 -13.28 -9.95
N ILE A 335 10.35 -12.53 -10.78
CA ILE A 335 8.89 -12.49 -10.78
C ILE A 335 8.35 -13.33 -11.94
N PRO A 336 7.54 -14.37 -11.67
CA PRO A 336 6.87 -15.13 -12.73
C PRO A 336 5.97 -14.22 -13.58
N PRO A 337 6.07 -14.25 -14.92
CA PRO A 337 5.23 -13.42 -15.79
C PRO A 337 3.72 -13.64 -15.56
N SER A 338 3.31 -14.88 -15.28
CA SER A 338 1.91 -15.20 -14.95
C SER A 338 1.45 -14.52 -13.65
N PHE A 339 2.32 -14.41 -12.64
CA PHE A 339 1.99 -13.67 -11.42
C PHE A 339 1.73 -12.19 -11.70
N ALA A 340 2.59 -11.54 -12.49
CA ALA A 340 2.38 -10.14 -12.90
C ALA A 340 1.06 -9.99 -13.68
N HIS A 341 0.78 -10.90 -14.60
CA HIS A 341 -0.49 -10.95 -15.33
C HIS A 341 -1.69 -11.04 -14.37
N TYR A 342 -1.65 -11.93 -13.37
CA TYR A 342 -2.75 -12.10 -12.41
C TYR A 342 -2.98 -10.86 -11.55
N VAL A 343 -1.91 -10.17 -11.15
CA VAL A 343 -2.01 -8.89 -10.45
C VAL A 343 -2.66 -7.82 -11.34
N PHE A 344 -2.28 -7.74 -12.62
CA PHE A 344 -2.88 -6.78 -13.55
C PHE A 344 -4.35 -7.09 -13.85
N ARG A 345 -4.73 -8.37 -13.89
CA ARG A 345 -6.13 -8.81 -13.99
C ARG A 345 -6.95 -8.37 -12.78
N GLU A 346 -6.42 -8.55 -11.56
CA GLU A 346 -7.08 -8.06 -10.34
C GLU A 346 -7.29 -6.54 -10.38
N ALA A 347 -6.27 -5.79 -10.81
CA ALA A 347 -6.34 -4.35 -10.97
C ALA A 347 -7.45 -3.92 -11.95
N CYS A 348 -7.74 -4.74 -12.96
CA CYS A 348 -8.83 -4.54 -13.92
C CYS A 348 -10.19 -5.08 -13.44
N GLY A 349 -10.29 -5.65 -12.24
CA GLY A 349 -11.52 -6.25 -11.71
C GLY A 349 -11.86 -7.62 -12.32
N MET A 350 -10.91 -8.27 -12.98
CA MET A 350 -11.05 -9.62 -13.54
C MET A 350 -10.61 -10.70 -12.52
N PRO A 351 -11.10 -11.96 -12.62
CA PRO A 351 -10.56 -13.05 -11.83
C PRO A 351 -9.04 -13.18 -12.04
N PRO A 352 -8.21 -13.09 -10.97
CA PRO A 352 -6.75 -12.97 -11.13
C PRO A 352 -6.15 -14.13 -11.92
N CYS A 353 -6.34 -15.37 -11.47
CA CYS A 353 -5.91 -16.56 -12.20
C CYS A 353 -7.04 -17.02 -13.14
N PRO A 354 -6.87 -16.98 -14.48
CA PRO A 354 -7.95 -17.20 -15.44
C PRO A 354 -8.42 -18.67 -15.50
N GLN A 355 -7.60 -19.62 -15.05
CA GLN A 355 -7.92 -21.05 -15.07
C GLN A 355 -8.72 -21.53 -13.85
N THR A 356 -8.59 -20.85 -12.71
CA THR A 356 -9.24 -21.22 -11.44
C THR A 356 -10.74 -21.41 -11.54
N PRO A 357 -11.52 -20.54 -12.22
CA PRO A 357 -12.97 -20.75 -12.34
C PRO A 357 -13.35 -22.04 -13.09
N LYS A 358 -12.50 -22.56 -13.99
CA LYS A 358 -12.75 -23.85 -14.66
C LYS A 358 -12.43 -25.02 -13.73
N ILE A 359 -11.30 -24.95 -13.02
CA ILE A 359 -10.85 -25.98 -12.07
C ILE A 359 -11.86 -26.11 -10.92
N MET A 360 -12.25 -24.99 -10.30
CA MET A 360 -13.20 -24.99 -9.18
C MET A 360 -14.57 -25.56 -9.55
N ARG A 361 -15.12 -25.19 -10.71
CA ARG A 361 -16.39 -25.78 -11.19
C ARG A 361 -16.29 -27.30 -11.35
N TRP A 362 -15.16 -27.82 -11.82
CA TRP A 362 -14.95 -29.25 -11.91
C TRP A 362 -14.84 -29.89 -10.51
N LEU A 363 -14.07 -29.29 -9.59
CA LEU A 363 -13.92 -29.79 -8.23
C LEU A 363 -15.27 -29.85 -7.49
N GLU A 364 -16.03 -28.77 -7.52
CA GLU A 364 -17.36 -28.67 -6.89
C GLU A 364 -18.35 -29.70 -7.47
N SER A 365 -18.27 -29.96 -8.78
CA SER A 365 -19.14 -30.95 -9.44
C SER A 365 -18.75 -32.41 -9.14
N ASN A 366 -17.56 -32.65 -8.56
CA ASN A 366 -17.02 -33.98 -8.29
C ASN A 366 -16.71 -34.22 -6.81
N GLY A 367 -17.19 -33.36 -5.90
CA GLY A 367 -16.90 -33.40 -4.45
C GLY A 367 -17.03 -34.78 -3.81
N ASP A 368 -18.10 -35.51 -4.13
CA ASP A 368 -18.38 -36.84 -3.56
C ASP A 368 -17.43 -37.95 -4.05
N ALA A 369 -16.58 -37.69 -5.04
CA ALA A 369 -15.73 -38.70 -5.69
C ALA A 369 -14.30 -38.77 -5.14
N PHE A 370 -13.90 -37.82 -4.29
CA PHE A 370 -12.55 -37.73 -3.73
C PHE A 370 -12.32 -38.74 -2.61
N ALA A 371 -11.11 -39.30 -2.53
CA ALA A 371 -10.71 -40.09 -1.37
C ALA A 371 -10.37 -39.16 -0.19
N PRO A 372 -10.52 -39.62 1.07
CA PRO A 372 -10.08 -38.84 2.23
C PRO A 372 -8.58 -38.52 2.16
N VAL A 373 -8.18 -37.31 2.58
CA VAL A 373 -6.76 -36.93 2.70
C VAL A 373 -6.13 -37.49 3.97
N MET A 374 -6.93 -37.71 5.02
CA MET A 374 -6.49 -38.29 6.29
C MET A 374 -7.03 -39.71 6.48
N GLY A 375 -6.41 -40.47 7.38
CA GLY A 375 -6.86 -41.81 7.75
C GLY A 375 -8.25 -41.83 8.42
N PRO A 376 -8.84 -43.03 8.57
CA PRO A 376 -10.18 -43.22 9.14
C PRO A 376 -10.33 -42.74 10.58
N GLU A 377 -9.22 -42.49 11.29
CA GLU A 377 -9.20 -41.87 12.61
C GLU A 377 -9.64 -40.41 12.63
N ALA A 378 -9.67 -39.72 11.49
CA ALA A 378 -10.02 -38.30 11.38
C ALA A 378 -11.45 -38.12 10.83
N ASP A 379 -12.46 -38.37 11.66
CA ASP A 379 -13.87 -38.11 11.32
C ASP A 379 -14.14 -36.59 11.25
N LEU A 380 -14.21 -36.06 10.03
CA LEU A 380 -14.48 -34.65 9.76
C LEU A 380 -15.83 -34.17 10.28
N THR A 381 -16.79 -35.08 10.54
CA THR A 381 -18.07 -34.70 11.17
C THR A 381 -17.93 -34.33 12.64
N LYS A 382 -16.80 -34.69 13.26
CA LYS A 382 -16.36 -34.29 14.60
C LYS A 382 -15.13 -33.39 14.55
N ALA A 383 -14.97 -32.59 13.49
CA ALA A 383 -13.91 -31.60 13.42
C ALA A 383 -14.11 -30.45 14.43
N LEU A 384 -13.01 -30.04 15.07
CA LEU A 384 -12.92 -28.77 15.80
C LEU A 384 -12.20 -27.75 14.93
N VAL A 385 -12.89 -26.71 14.48
CA VAL A 385 -12.23 -25.56 13.83
C VAL A 385 -11.60 -24.69 14.91
N PHE A 386 -10.26 -24.57 14.88
CA PHE A 386 -9.50 -23.80 15.85
C PHE A 386 -9.28 -22.38 15.33
N ASP A 387 -9.52 -21.37 16.18
CA ASP A 387 -9.33 -19.97 15.82
C ASP A 387 -7.85 -19.58 15.97
N LEU A 388 -7.15 -19.43 14.84
CA LEU A 388 -5.77 -18.92 14.78
C LEU A 388 -5.73 -17.46 14.28
N SER A 389 -6.89 -16.81 14.17
CA SER A 389 -6.97 -15.45 13.66
C SER A 389 -6.33 -14.43 14.60
N VAL A 390 -6.14 -13.21 14.10
CA VAL A 390 -5.65 -12.06 14.89
C VAL A 390 -6.44 -11.87 16.19
N GLY A 391 -7.76 -12.09 16.14
CA GLY A 391 -8.67 -11.96 17.29
C GLY A 391 -8.71 -13.14 18.25
N SER A 392 -7.93 -14.20 18.00
CA SER A 392 -7.99 -15.44 18.79
C SER A 392 -7.66 -15.20 20.26
N LEU A 393 -8.61 -15.52 21.13
CA LEU A 393 -8.44 -15.47 22.59
C LEU A 393 -7.43 -16.51 23.07
N ASP A 394 -7.43 -17.70 22.46
CA ASP A 394 -6.55 -18.79 22.85
C ASP A 394 -5.08 -18.41 22.58
N ILE A 395 -4.80 -17.86 21.40
CA ILE A 395 -3.47 -17.35 21.05
C ILE A 395 -3.11 -16.09 21.85
N ALA A 396 -4.08 -15.23 22.18
CA ALA A 396 -3.85 -14.03 23.01
C ALA A 396 -3.40 -14.34 24.43
N LEU A 397 -3.80 -15.49 24.98
CA LEU A 397 -3.53 -15.89 26.36
C LEU A 397 -2.29 -16.79 26.51
N MET A 398 -1.68 -17.23 25.41
CA MET A 398 -0.41 -17.94 25.44
C MET A 398 0.70 -17.07 26.06
N GLU A 399 1.57 -17.69 26.85
CA GLU A 399 2.69 -17.00 27.49
C GLU A 399 3.81 -16.73 26.49
N ASP A 400 4.09 -17.71 25.63
CA ASP A 400 5.03 -17.60 24.51
C ASP A 400 4.41 -18.21 23.25
N GLN A 401 4.18 -17.39 22.24
CA GLN A 401 3.60 -17.83 20.96
C GLN A 401 4.63 -18.54 20.07
N ALA A 402 5.93 -18.44 20.37
CA ALA A 402 6.99 -19.15 19.67
C ALA A 402 7.28 -20.53 20.29
N ASP A 403 6.70 -20.86 21.45
CA ASP A 403 6.87 -22.17 22.09
C ASP A 403 5.95 -23.21 21.42
N VAL A 404 6.54 -24.01 20.52
CA VAL A 404 5.84 -25.09 19.81
C VAL A 404 5.25 -26.14 20.75
N HIS A 405 5.84 -26.38 21.93
CA HIS A 405 5.32 -27.35 22.88
C HIS A 405 4.03 -26.83 23.51
N GLN A 406 4.05 -25.58 23.99
CA GLN A 406 2.85 -24.93 24.52
C GLN A 406 1.74 -24.86 23.46
N PHE A 407 2.11 -24.56 22.20
CA PHE A 407 1.14 -24.50 21.11
C PHE A 407 0.55 -25.88 20.77
N THR A 408 1.39 -26.90 20.71
CA THR A 408 0.97 -28.30 20.47
C THR A 408 0.03 -28.78 21.57
N ASP A 409 0.40 -28.57 22.83
CA ASP A 409 -0.42 -28.95 23.99
C ASP A 409 -1.77 -28.22 23.98
N LEU A 410 -1.79 -26.94 23.61
CA LEU A 410 -3.02 -26.16 23.49
C LEU A 410 -3.97 -26.76 22.45
N ILE A 411 -3.49 -27.05 21.24
CA ILE A 411 -4.31 -27.63 20.16
C ILE A 411 -4.89 -28.97 20.59
N PHE A 412 -4.06 -29.92 21.02
CA PHE A 412 -4.53 -31.28 21.34
C PHE A 412 -5.33 -31.35 22.64
N SER A 413 -5.09 -30.44 23.60
CA SER A 413 -5.96 -30.29 24.78
C SER A 413 -7.35 -29.80 24.39
N ARG A 414 -7.45 -28.85 23.45
CA ARG A 414 -8.74 -28.39 22.93
C ARG A 414 -9.47 -29.45 22.13
N MET A 415 -8.75 -30.19 21.28
CA MET A 415 -9.27 -31.36 20.58
C MET A 415 -9.93 -32.34 21.55
N LYS A 416 -9.17 -32.77 22.57
CA LYS A 416 -9.63 -33.72 23.59
C LYS A 416 -10.84 -33.19 24.38
N LYS A 417 -10.82 -31.91 24.77
CA LYS A 417 -11.92 -31.29 25.52
C LYS A 417 -13.21 -31.18 24.70
N ALA A 418 -13.09 -30.96 23.39
CA ALA A 418 -14.22 -30.89 22.49
C ALA A 418 -14.77 -32.29 22.10
N GLY A 419 -14.01 -33.37 22.39
CA GLY A 419 -14.33 -34.70 21.89
C GLY A 419 -14.21 -34.80 20.36
N ALA A 420 -13.30 -34.01 19.79
CA ALA A 420 -13.06 -33.94 18.36
C ALA A 420 -12.05 -35.01 17.93
N ASP A 421 -12.23 -35.55 16.73
CA ASP A 421 -11.34 -36.54 16.12
C ASP A 421 -10.23 -35.87 15.28
N VAL A 422 -10.39 -34.57 14.97
CA VAL A 422 -9.44 -33.77 14.20
C VAL A 422 -9.58 -32.29 14.53
N VAL A 423 -8.49 -31.52 14.43
CA VAL A 423 -8.53 -30.05 14.52
C VAL A 423 -8.21 -29.43 13.17
N ILE A 424 -8.95 -28.39 12.81
CA ILE A 424 -8.86 -27.71 11.51
C ILE A 424 -8.39 -26.27 11.71
N GLY A 425 -7.28 -25.90 11.08
CA GLY A 425 -6.86 -24.52 10.87
C GLY A 425 -7.44 -23.99 9.55
N ARG A 426 -7.96 -22.76 9.56
CA ARG A 426 -8.80 -22.27 8.45
C ARG A 426 -7.99 -21.81 7.24
N TYR A 427 -8.56 -22.02 6.06
CA TYR A 427 -8.21 -21.32 4.83
C TYR A 427 -8.61 -19.85 4.91
N ASN A 428 -7.83 -18.98 4.25
CA ASN A 428 -8.11 -17.55 4.16
C ASN A 428 -8.20 -16.83 5.53
N GLU A 429 -7.45 -17.35 6.50
CA GLU A 429 -7.38 -16.83 7.87
C GLU A 429 -6.15 -15.94 8.02
N ALA A 430 -6.33 -14.72 8.54
CA ALA A 430 -5.22 -13.84 8.86
C ALA A 430 -4.64 -14.23 10.23
N ARG A 431 -3.41 -14.76 10.27
CA ARG A 431 -2.77 -15.24 11.51
C ARG A 431 -1.56 -14.39 11.88
N GLN A 432 -1.38 -14.14 13.18
CA GLN A 432 -0.24 -13.38 13.72
C GLN A 432 0.97 -14.25 14.09
N ILE A 433 0.81 -15.56 14.05
CA ILE A 433 1.85 -16.53 14.44
C ILE A 433 3.07 -16.53 13.48
N TYR A 434 2.95 -15.88 12.31
CA TYR A 434 4.02 -15.72 11.34
C TYR A 434 4.97 -14.55 11.71
N ALA A 435 5.76 -14.77 12.75
CA ALA A 435 6.61 -13.74 13.36
C ALA A 435 8.02 -13.62 12.73
N GLY A 436 8.49 -14.64 11.99
CA GLY A 436 9.83 -14.66 11.39
C GLY A 436 10.05 -13.69 10.22
N ASP A 437 11.32 -13.35 9.95
CA ASP A 437 11.71 -12.44 8.87
C ASP A 437 11.28 -12.95 7.48
N LEU A 438 11.21 -14.27 7.28
CA LEU A 438 10.68 -14.91 6.07
C LEU A 438 9.29 -14.42 5.69
N PHE A 439 8.49 -13.96 6.64
CA PHE A 439 7.11 -13.50 6.40
C PHE A 439 7.01 -11.99 6.19
N THR A 440 8.10 -11.25 6.32
CA THR A 440 8.11 -9.79 6.13
C THR A 440 8.36 -9.45 4.67
N LEU A 441 7.51 -8.58 4.14
CA LEU A 441 7.68 -7.96 2.84
C LEU A 441 8.02 -6.49 3.07
N ASP A 442 9.15 -6.07 2.50
CA ASP A 442 9.50 -4.66 2.46
C ASP A 442 8.58 -3.97 1.46
N PHE A 443 7.64 -3.18 1.95
CA PHE A 443 6.88 -2.23 1.17
C PHE A 443 7.43 -0.84 1.50
N ASP A 444 7.75 -0.03 0.47
CA ASP A 444 8.52 1.23 0.57
C ASP A 444 8.23 2.03 1.84
N GLU A 445 6.96 2.31 2.12
CA GLU A 445 6.53 3.17 3.22
C GLU A 445 5.97 2.41 4.42
N MET A 446 5.54 1.15 4.23
CA MET A 446 4.75 0.42 5.22
C MET A 446 4.94 -1.10 5.07
N PRO A 447 5.96 -1.69 5.70
CA PRO A 447 6.23 -3.12 5.60
C PRO A 447 4.98 -3.93 5.95
N GLU A 448 4.73 -4.95 5.15
CA GLU A 448 3.58 -5.84 5.31
C GLU A 448 4.09 -7.21 5.71
N ARG A 449 3.27 -7.97 6.45
CA ARG A 449 3.56 -9.37 6.74
C ARG A 449 2.61 -10.27 5.98
N ARG A 450 3.13 -11.40 5.50
CA ARG A 450 2.32 -12.48 4.91
C ARG A 450 1.53 -13.15 6.03
N THR A 451 0.29 -12.72 6.22
CA THR A 451 -0.59 -13.20 7.30
C THR A 451 -1.71 -14.09 6.80
N ILE A 452 -2.06 -14.04 5.51
CA ILE A 452 -3.20 -14.76 4.96
C ILE A 452 -2.80 -16.20 4.68
N HIS A 453 -3.42 -17.14 5.39
CA HIS A 453 -3.20 -18.56 5.18
C HIS A 453 -3.82 -19.05 3.87
N LEU A 454 -3.03 -19.74 3.03
CA LEU A 454 -3.40 -20.17 1.68
C LEU A 454 -3.76 -21.65 1.58
N GLY A 455 -3.75 -22.38 2.69
CA GLY A 455 -4.16 -23.78 2.75
C GLY A 455 -5.20 -24.06 3.83
N LEU A 456 -5.49 -25.34 4.04
CA LEU A 456 -6.21 -25.81 5.21
C LEU A 456 -5.26 -26.69 6.01
N ASP A 457 -5.17 -26.43 7.32
CA ASP A 457 -4.32 -27.23 8.20
C ASP A 457 -5.16 -28.28 8.90
N ILE A 458 -4.69 -29.53 8.86
CA ILE A 458 -5.38 -30.66 9.47
C ILE A 458 -4.46 -31.26 10.54
N PHE A 459 -4.71 -30.89 11.79
CA PHE A 459 -3.89 -31.28 12.94
C PHE A 459 -4.29 -32.65 13.47
N LEU A 460 -3.30 -33.54 13.53
CA LEU A 460 -3.37 -34.89 14.10
C LEU A 460 -2.00 -35.25 14.71
N PRO A 461 -1.91 -36.24 15.59
CA PRO A 461 -0.61 -36.68 16.12
C PRO A 461 0.39 -37.03 15.01
N ALA A 462 1.68 -36.76 15.27
CA ALA A 462 2.77 -37.13 14.37
C ALA A 462 2.71 -38.62 14.00
N GLY A 463 3.01 -38.94 12.74
CA GLY A 463 2.90 -40.28 12.19
C GLY A 463 1.52 -40.65 11.62
N ALA A 464 0.50 -39.81 11.77
CA ALA A 464 -0.80 -40.05 11.13
C ALA A 464 -0.65 -40.13 9.59
N PRO A 465 -1.30 -41.10 8.92
CA PRO A 465 -1.20 -41.31 7.48
C PRO A 465 -1.88 -40.21 6.66
N VAL A 466 -1.26 -39.87 5.54
CA VAL A 466 -1.76 -38.90 4.55
C VAL A 466 -1.94 -39.59 3.20
N TYR A 467 -3.08 -39.36 2.56
CA TYR A 467 -3.53 -40.04 1.35
C TYR A 467 -3.79 -39.07 0.22
N ALA A 468 -3.62 -39.53 -1.02
CA ALA A 468 -3.96 -38.76 -2.21
C ALA A 468 -5.49 -38.80 -2.47
N PRO A 469 -6.19 -37.66 -2.48
CA PRO A 469 -7.64 -37.61 -2.72
C PRO A 469 -8.01 -37.91 -4.17
N LEU A 470 -7.03 -37.80 -5.08
CA LEU A 470 -7.15 -37.93 -6.51
C LEU A 470 -5.99 -38.75 -7.08
N GLU A 471 -6.22 -39.35 -8.24
CA GLU A 471 -5.13 -39.89 -9.06
C GLU A 471 -4.28 -38.72 -9.60
N GLY A 472 -2.97 -38.94 -9.70
CA GLY A 472 -2.04 -37.93 -10.18
C GLY A 472 -0.62 -38.46 -10.33
N THR A 473 0.31 -37.56 -10.53
CA THR A 473 1.75 -37.85 -10.57
C THR A 473 2.50 -36.96 -9.61
N ILE A 474 3.61 -37.43 -9.05
CA ILE A 474 4.50 -36.58 -8.26
C ILE A 474 5.06 -35.49 -9.18
N HIS A 475 4.65 -34.24 -8.99
CA HIS A 475 5.20 -33.09 -9.70
C HIS A 475 6.60 -32.79 -9.21
N SER A 476 6.75 -32.66 -7.88
CA SER A 476 8.01 -32.44 -7.18
C SER A 476 7.83 -32.69 -5.68
N PHE A 477 8.94 -32.82 -4.96
CA PHE A 477 8.98 -32.98 -3.50
C PHE A 477 10.31 -32.44 -2.98
N HIS A 478 10.33 -31.92 -1.76
CA HIS A 478 11.52 -31.33 -1.15
C HIS A 478 11.47 -31.39 0.38
N ASN A 479 12.62 -31.28 1.04
CA ASN A 479 12.71 -31.08 2.47
C ASN A 479 13.12 -29.62 2.76
N ASN A 480 12.14 -28.77 3.06
CA ASN A 480 12.33 -27.34 3.28
C ASN A 480 12.74 -27.09 4.74
N THR A 481 14.05 -26.96 4.98
CA THR A 481 14.62 -26.99 6.35
C THR A 481 14.66 -25.65 7.08
N ASP A 482 14.21 -24.57 6.44
CA ASP A 482 14.24 -23.26 7.07
C ASP A 482 13.26 -23.18 8.26
N PRO A 483 13.58 -22.44 9.34
CA PRO A 483 12.68 -22.30 10.48
C PRO A 483 11.31 -21.74 10.06
N LEU A 484 10.23 -22.36 10.55
CA LEU A 484 8.83 -22.04 10.23
C LEU A 484 8.42 -22.32 8.77
N ASP A 485 9.25 -23.01 7.99
CA ASP A 485 8.89 -23.51 6.66
C ASP A 485 8.13 -24.86 6.74
N TYR A 486 7.90 -25.52 5.62
CA TYR A 486 7.13 -26.75 5.54
C TYR A 486 7.80 -28.00 6.09
N GLY A 487 9.14 -28.06 6.18
CA GLY A 487 9.83 -29.35 6.27
C GLY A 487 9.59 -30.20 5.00
N PRO A 488 9.49 -31.53 5.14
CA PRO A 488 9.15 -32.43 4.04
C PRO A 488 7.80 -32.09 3.37
N CYS A 489 7.84 -31.88 2.06
CA CYS A 489 6.71 -31.47 1.23
C CYS A 489 6.61 -32.33 -0.03
N ILE A 490 5.39 -32.70 -0.43
CA ILE A 490 5.08 -33.41 -1.66
C ILE A 490 4.05 -32.59 -2.45
N ILE A 491 4.22 -32.50 -3.77
CA ILE A 491 3.28 -31.85 -4.68
C ILE A 491 2.84 -32.85 -5.75
N LEU A 492 1.53 -33.04 -5.89
CA LEU A 492 0.93 -33.87 -6.94
C LEU A 492 0.41 -33.00 -8.07
N GLU A 493 0.62 -33.43 -9.31
CA GLU A 493 -0.02 -32.91 -10.51
C GLU A 493 -1.26 -33.75 -10.87
N HIS A 494 -2.35 -33.09 -11.24
CA HIS A 494 -3.60 -33.72 -11.62
C HIS A 494 -4.01 -33.33 -13.04
N GLN A 495 -4.22 -34.35 -13.88
CA GLN A 495 -4.77 -34.22 -15.22
C GLN A 495 -6.04 -35.06 -15.32
N VAL A 496 -7.20 -34.40 -15.20
CA VAL A 496 -8.50 -35.07 -14.98
C VAL A 496 -9.32 -35.24 -16.27
N GLY A 497 -8.75 -34.89 -17.42
CA GLY A 497 -9.38 -34.98 -18.75
C GLY A 497 -10.39 -33.86 -19.04
N GLY A 498 -10.91 -33.84 -20.28
CA GLY A 498 -11.81 -32.77 -20.76
C GLY A 498 -11.09 -31.44 -21.04
N GLU A 499 -11.82 -30.32 -20.95
CA GLU A 499 -11.28 -28.96 -21.09
C GLU A 499 -10.79 -28.35 -19.75
N VAL A 500 -10.55 -29.20 -18.73
CA VAL A 500 -10.11 -28.76 -17.40
C VAL A 500 -8.59 -28.58 -17.40
N PRO A 501 -8.07 -27.39 -17.06
CA PRO A 501 -6.63 -27.17 -16.94
C PRO A 501 -5.99 -28.05 -15.86
N THR A 502 -4.70 -28.34 -16.02
CA THR A 502 -3.90 -28.99 -14.98
C THR A 502 -3.94 -28.17 -13.70
N PHE A 503 -4.00 -28.86 -12.56
CA PHE A 503 -3.88 -28.26 -11.24
C PHE A 503 -3.09 -29.20 -10.32
N TYR A 504 -2.78 -28.72 -9.13
CA TYR A 504 -1.88 -29.40 -8.21
C TYR A 504 -2.48 -29.49 -6.81
N THR A 505 -2.03 -30.47 -6.02
CA THR A 505 -2.25 -30.50 -4.58
C THR A 505 -0.92 -30.55 -3.84
N LEU A 506 -0.77 -29.71 -2.81
CA LEU A 506 0.43 -29.61 -1.98
C LEU A 506 0.15 -30.20 -0.60
N TYR A 507 1.13 -30.95 -0.07
CA TYR A 507 1.11 -31.59 1.24
C TYR A 507 2.39 -31.21 1.98
N GLY A 508 2.31 -30.27 2.91
CA GLY A 508 3.42 -29.82 3.76
C GLY A 508 3.44 -30.48 5.14
N HIS A 509 4.52 -30.23 5.90
CA HIS A 509 4.70 -30.69 7.29
C HIS A 509 4.71 -32.22 7.47
N LEU A 510 5.23 -32.93 6.48
CA LEU A 510 5.30 -34.39 6.46
C LEU A 510 6.52 -34.92 7.23
N SER A 511 6.55 -36.23 7.47
CA SER A 511 7.71 -36.90 8.07
C SER A 511 8.85 -37.03 7.05
N LEU A 512 10.10 -37.09 7.52
CA LEU A 512 11.25 -37.20 6.63
C LEU A 512 11.23 -38.47 5.77
N THR A 513 10.78 -39.60 6.33
CA THR A 513 10.63 -40.87 5.60
C THR A 513 9.53 -40.82 4.55
N SER A 514 8.67 -39.81 4.55
CA SER A 514 7.64 -39.64 3.51
C SER A 514 8.24 -39.30 2.15
N LEU A 515 9.49 -38.83 2.09
CA LEU A 515 10.18 -38.54 0.82
C LEU A 515 10.83 -39.79 0.20
N ASP A 516 10.92 -40.89 0.95
CA ASP A 516 11.60 -42.09 0.51
C ASP A 516 10.84 -42.80 -0.62
N GLY A 517 11.54 -43.13 -1.70
CA GLY A 517 10.98 -43.89 -2.82
C GLY A 517 10.01 -43.10 -3.72
N HIS A 518 9.94 -41.77 -3.57
CA HIS A 518 9.30 -40.89 -4.55
C HIS A 518 10.31 -40.38 -5.59
N TYR A 519 9.84 -40.11 -6.79
CA TYR A 519 10.59 -39.49 -7.89
C TYR A 519 9.61 -38.71 -8.78
N GLU A 520 10.06 -37.63 -9.43
CA GLU A 520 9.21 -36.83 -10.32
C GLU A 520 8.60 -37.71 -11.44
N GLY A 521 7.29 -37.58 -11.65
CA GLY A 521 6.52 -38.38 -12.61
C GLY A 521 6.03 -39.74 -12.08
N LYS A 522 6.34 -40.13 -10.84
CA LYS A 522 5.77 -41.34 -10.22
C LYS A 522 4.24 -41.21 -10.15
N SER A 523 3.53 -42.21 -10.67
CA SER A 523 2.06 -42.27 -10.60
C SER A 523 1.59 -42.60 -9.19
N VAL A 524 0.54 -41.91 -8.74
CA VAL A 524 -0.13 -42.07 -7.46
C VAL A 524 -1.60 -42.34 -7.71
N LYS A 525 -2.13 -43.41 -7.12
CA LYS A 525 -3.55 -43.76 -7.25
C LYS A 525 -4.39 -42.97 -6.26
N LYS A 526 -5.65 -42.71 -6.63
CA LYS A 526 -6.65 -42.20 -5.68
C LYS A 526 -6.75 -43.12 -4.45
N GLY A 527 -6.66 -42.54 -3.26
CA GLY A 527 -6.69 -43.26 -1.97
C GLY A 527 -5.38 -43.96 -1.61
N GLU A 528 -4.31 -43.79 -2.37
CA GLU A 528 -2.98 -44.28 -2.02
C GLU A 528 -2.40 -43.45 -0.86
N GLN A 529 -1.80 -44.12 0.12
CA GLN A 529 -1.05 -43.44 1.17
C GLN A 529 0.26 -42.93 0.59
N ILE A 530 0.47 -41.62 0.64
CA ILE A 530 1.65 -40.97 0.05
C ILE A 530 2.67 -40.53 1.10
N ALA A 531 2.23 -40.35 2.35
CA ALA A 531 3.05 -39.79 3.42
C ALA A 531 2.49 -40.11 4.82
N THR A 532 3.20 -39.62 5.84
CA THR A 532 2.74 -39.52 7.23
C THR A 532 3.13 -38.16 7.80
N LEU A 533 2.43 -37.67 8.83
CA LEU A 533 2.74 -36.37 9.46
C LEU A 533 4.11 -36.36 10.16
N GLY A 534 4.84 -35.26 10.02
CA GLY A 534 6.09 -35.01 10.74
C GLY A 534 5.86 -34.47 12.14
N ASP A 535 6.81 -34.67 13.04
CA ASP A 535 6.85 -33.96 14.31
C ASP A 535 7.52 -32.57 14.16
N TYR A 536 7.44 -31.76 15.22
CA TYR A 536 7.96 -30.39 15.23
C TYR A 536 9.47 -30.29 15.00
N THR A 537 10.23 -31.39 15.11
CA THR A 537 11.68 -31.39 14.86
C THR A 537 12.04 -31.44 13.38
N VAL A 538 11.11 -31.88 12.54
CA VAL A 538 11.32 -32.04 11.09
C VAL A 538 10.36 -31.22 10.23
N ASN A 539 9.22 -30.80 10.77
CA ASN A 539 8.17 -30.11 10.00
C ASN A 539 8.31 -28.57 9.97
N GLY A 540 9.48 -28.03 10.34
CA GLY A 540 9.70 -26.58 10.44
C GLY A 540 9.36 -25.94 11.78
N GLY A 541 9.02 -26.72 12.82
CA GLY A 541 8.76 -26.19 14.16
C GLY A 541 7.29 -25.87 14.43
N TRP A 542 6.37 -26.58 13.78
CA TRP A 542 4.93 -26.41 13.93
C TRP A 542 4.29 -27.57 14.71
N PRO A 543 3.14 -27.38 15.39
CA PRO A 543 2.35 -28.50 15.89
C PRO A 543 2.07 -29.50 14.77
N PRO A 544 2.13 -30.83 15.00
CA PRO A 544 1.91 -31.82 13.95
C PRO A 544 0.58 -31.63 13.19
N HIS A 545 0.66 -31.42 11.88
CA HIS A 545 -0.46 -31.27 10.95
C HIS A 545 -0.01 -31.55 9.52
N VAL A 546 -0.96 -31.75 8.60
CA VAL A 546 -0.71 -31.54 7.16
C VAL A 546 -1.22 -30.16 6.79
N HIS A 547 -0.39 -29.40 6.07
CA HIS A 547 -0.86 -28.24 5.33
C HIS A 547 -1.26 -28.70 3.95
N PHE A 548 -2.55 -28.59 3.63
CA PHE A 548 -3.11 -29.04 2.35
C PHE A 548 -3.57 -27.84 1.51
N GLN A 549 -3.07 -27.74 0.28
CA GLN A 549 -3.44 -26.69 -0.67
C GLN A 549 -3.87 -27.28 -2.00
N ILE A 550 -4.80 -26.60 -2.67
CA ILE A 550 -5.00 -26.73 -4.11
C ILE A 550 -4.21 -25.58 -4.75
N VAL A 551 -3.37 -25.87 -5.73
CA VAL A 551 -2.62 -24.85 -6.47
C VAL A 551 -3.00 -24.92 -7.93
N THR A 552 -3.54 -23.85 -8.49
CA THR A 552 -4.01 -23.83 -9.89
C THR A 552 -2.92 -23.45 -10.87
N ASP A 553 -1.88 -22.76 -10.44
CA ASP A 553 -0.69 -22.43 -11.24
C ASP A 553 0.55 -22.50 -10.36
N MET A 554 1.51 -23.36 -10.69
CA MET A 554 2.76 -23.48 -9.95
C MET A 554 3.71 -22.29 -10.15
N LEU A 555 3.41 -21.35 -11.05
CA LEU A 555 4.25 -20.18 -11.35
C LEU A 555 5.70 -20.55 -11.69
N GLY A 556 5.90 -21.74 -12.27
CA GLY A 556 7.22 -22.32 -12.57
C GLY A 556 8.00 -22.86 -11.36
N ARG A 557 7.41 -22.91 -10.17
CA ARG A 557 8.04 -23.42 -8.92
C ARG A 557 8.01 -24.94 -8.84
N LYS A 558 8.95 -25.51 -8.09
CA LYS A 558 9.06 -26.93 -7.75
C LYS A 558 9.50 -27.08 -6.29
N GLY A 559 9.13 -28.19 -5.65
CA GLY A 559 9.53 -28.56 -4.29
C GLY A 559 8.72 -27.87 -3.18
N GLU A 560 8.34 -26.62 -3.40
CA GLU A 560 7.56 -25.79 -2.48
C GLU A 560 6.61 -24.83 -3.24
N PHE A 561 5.62 -24.31 -2.52
CA PHE A 561 4.74 -23.23 -2.98
C PHE A 561 4.28 -22.38 -1.78
N PRO A 562 4.10 -21.05 -1.91
CA PRO A 562 3.74 -20.21 -0.77
C PRO A 562 2.50 -20.69 0.02
N GLY A 563 2.66 -20.98 1.31
CA GLY A 563 1.56 -21.31 2.24
C GLY A 563 0.86 -20.10 2.85
N VAL A 564 1.48 -18.93 2.70
CA VAL A 564 1.00 -17.66 3.24
C VAL A 564 1.21 -16.52 2.26
N GLY A 565 0.19 -15.69 2.13
CA GLY A 565 0.14 -14.53 1.24
C GLY A 565 0.04 -13.19 1.99
N ALA A 566 0.48 -12.13 1.34
CA ALA A 566 0.32 -10.76 1.83
C ALA A 566 -1.15 -10.33 1.73
N PRO A 567 -1.71 -9.62 2.73
CA PRO A 567 -3.07 -9.07 2.66
C PRO A 567 -3.33 -8.18 1.43
N SER A 568 -2.37 -7.36 1.01
CA SER A 568 -2.46 -6.54 -0.21
C SER A 568 -2.64 -7.37 -1.49
N GLN A 569 -2.13 -8.59 -1.50
CA GLN A 569 -2.19 -9.54 -2.62
C GLN A 569 -3.22 -10.66 -2.39
N ARG A 570 -4.04 -10.57 -1.32
CA ARG A 570 -4.95 -11.62 -0.86
C ARG A 570 -5.79 -12.21 -1.99
N LYS A 571 -6.41 -11.38 -2.83
CA LYS A 571 -7.26 -11.87 -3.93
C LYS A 571 -6.48 -12.66 -5.00
N VAL A 572 -5.24 -12.24 -5.29
CA VAL A 572 -4.40 -12.93 -6.28
C VAL A 572 -3.99 -14.29 -5.74
N TRP A 573 -3.49 -14.33 -4.50
CA TRP A 573 -3.11 -15.58 -3.85
C TRP A 573 -4.29 -16.53 -3.69
N LEU A 574 -5.44 -16.09 -3.18
CA LEU A 574 -6.63 -16.94 -3.07
C LEU A 574 -7.22 -17.37 -4.42
N SER A 575 -6.86 -16.69 -5.51
CA SER A 575 -7.20 -17.13 -6.86
C SER A 575 -6.26 -18.22 -7.36
N ILE A 576 -4.99 -18.24 -6.95
CA ILE A 576 -4.04 -19.29 -7.30
C ILE A 576 -4.23 -20.50 -6.38
N ASP A 577 -4.52 -20.24 -5.11
CA ASP A 577 -4.72 -21.19 -4.04
C ASP A 577 -6.20 -21.12 -3.57
N PRO A 578 -7.16 -21.68 -4.32
CA PRO A 578 -8.57 -21.63 -3.95
C PRO A 578 -8.87 -22.52 -2.74
N ASP A 579 -10.08 -22.36 -2.16
CA ASP A 579 -10.48 -23.06 -0.94
C ASP A 579 -10.38 -24.59 -1.09
N PRO A 580 -9.44 -25.24 -0.38
CA PRO A 580 -9.23 -26.67 -0.50
C PRO A 580 -10.31 -27.49 0.21
N ASN A 581 -11.22 -26.86 0.96
CA ASN A 581 -12.33 -27.57 1.61
C ASN A 581 -13.28 -28.25 0.62
N VAL A 582 -13.26 -27.84 -0.66
CA VAL A 582 -13.96 -28.55 -1.76
C VAL A 582 -13.48 -30.00 -1.93
N ILE A 583 -12.21 -30.29 -1.57
CA ILE A 583 -11.66 -31.66 -1.55
C ILE A 583 -11.75 -32.27 -0.15
N ILE A 584 -11.42 -31.49 0.90
CA ILE A 584 -11.34 -32.03 2.27
C ILE A 584 -12.73 -32.44 2.78
N GLY A 585 -13.76 -31.61 2.58
CA GLY A 585 -15.12 -31.92 3.00
C GLY A 585 -15.40 -31.71 4.49
N VAL A 586 -14.78 -30.71 5.13
CA VAL A 586 -15.18 -30.28 6.48
C VAL A 586 -16.59 -29.68 6.40
N PRO A 587 -17.56 -30.13 7.22
CA PRO A 587 -18.93 -29.61 7.15
C PRO A 587 -19.01 -28.13 7.49
N ASP A 588 -19.81 -27.35 6.74
CA ASP A 588 -20.01 -25.91 6.96
C ASP A 588 -20.35 -25.53 8.41
N ARG A 589 -21.13 -26.39 9.09
CA ARG A 589 -21.52 -26.21 10.50
C ARG A 589 -20.35 -26.21 11.49
N ALA A 590 -19.19 -26.71 11.09
CA ALA A 590 -17.98 -26.73 11.93
C ALA A 590 -17.27 -25.37 11.91
N PHE A 591 -17.42 -24.59 10.83
CA PHE A 591 -16.81 -23.27 10.71
C PHE A 591 -17.59 -22.22 11.51
N PRO A 592 -16.89 -21.24 12.12
CA PRO A 592 -17.55 -20.13 12.79
C PRO A 592 -18.28 -19.24 11.79
N ALA A 593 -19.29 -18.50 12.27
CA ALA A 593 -20.00 -17.54 11.44
C ALA A 593 -19.04 -16.48 10.86
N THR A 594 -19.25 -16.13 9.59
CA THR A 594 -18.47 -15.10 8.91
C THR A 594 -18.57 -13.77 9.64
N GLU A 595 -17.43 -13.14 9.89
CA GLU A 595 -17.41 -11.81 10.49
C GLU A 595 -18.01 -10.75 9.57
N ARG A 596 -18.56 -9.69 10.15
CA ARG A 596 -19.06 -8.54 9.39
C ARG A 596 -17.93 -7.85 8.62
N SER A 597 -18.26 -7.40 7.40
CA SER A 597 -17.42 -6.50 6.62
C SER A 597 -17.34 -5.10 7.26
N ARG A 598 -16.36 -4.28 6.85
CA ARG A 598 -16.27 -2.88 7.27
C ARG A 598 -17.54 -2.10 6.95
N GLU A 599 -18.09 -2.32 5.75
CA GLU A 599 -19.33 -1.68 5.30
C GLU A 599 -20.53 -2.09 6.15
N ASP A 600 -20.69 -3.38 6.45
CA ASP A 600 -21.76 -3.88 7.30
C ASP A 600 -21.67 -3.35 8.73
N ILE A 601 -20.45 -3.23 9.27
CA ILE A 601 -20.22 -2.62 10.57
C ILE A 601 -20.65 -1.15 10.54
N LEU A 602 -20.23 -0.38 9.54
CA LEU A 602 -20.60 1.04 9.41
C LEU A 602 -22.10 1.22 9.26
N LYS A 603 -22.76 0.41 8.42
CA LYS A 603 -24.21 0.40 8.24
C LYS A 603 -24.93 0.11 9.56
N ALA A 604 -24.50 -0.93 10.28
CA ALA A 604 -25.06 -1.26 11.60
C ALA A 604 -24.84 -0.14 12.61
N ARG A 605 -23.65 0.50 12.63
CA ARG A 605 -23.37 1.64 13.49
C ARG A 605 -24.32 2.81 13.21
N HIS A 606 -24.56 3.15 11.94
CA HIS A 606 -25.50 4.21 11.58
C HIS A 606 -26.96 3.89 11.99
N GLY A 607 -27.34 2.62 11.98
CA GLY A 607 -28.68 2.18 12.38
C GLY A 607 -28.88 2.06 13.90
N HIS A 608 -27.82 1.83 14.68
CA HIS A 608 -27.92 1.45 16.08
C HIS A 608 -27.19 2.35 17.07
N LEU A 609 -26.28 3.22 16.63
CA LEU A 609 -25.52 4.13 17.49
C LEU A 609 -25.91 5.59 17.25
N GLY A 610 -25.73 6.43 18.28
CA GLY A 610 -25.97 7.87 18.16
C GLY A 610 -25.06 8.51 17.12
N LYS A 611 -25.61 9.41 16.30
CA LYS A 611 -24.88 10.11 15.23
C LYS A 611 -23.68 10.93 15.72
N SER A 612 -23.63 11.25 17.01
CA SER A 612 -22.51 11.93 17.66
C SER A 612 -21.26 11.06 17.83
N LEU A 613 -21.35 9.73 17.62
CA LEU A 613 -20.24 8.79 17.72
C LEU A 613 -19.58 8.57 16.34
N SER A 614 -18.88 9.61 15.87
CA SER A 614 -18.16 9.59 14.59
C SER A 614 -16.97 8.62 14.59
N VAL A 615 -16.53 8.26 13.39
CA VAL A 615 -15.30 7.49 13.16
C VAL A 615 -14.15 8.43 12.80
N SER A 616 -12.93 8.12 13.23
CA SER A 616 -11.79 9.05 13.17
C SER A 616 -11.04 9.08 11.84
N TYR A 617 -11.24 8.10 10.96
CA TYR A 617 -10.48 7.93 9.72
C TYR A 617 -11.40 7.92 8.49
N GLY A 618 -10.93 8.50 7.38
CA GLY A 618 -11.66 8.52 6.11
C GLY A 618 -11.91 7.11 5.56
N GLU A 619 -10.90 6.24 5.65
CA GLU A 619 -11.07 4.79 5.52
C GLU A 619 -11.17 4.17 6.92
N PRO A 620 -12.35 3.69 7.36
CA PRO A 620 -12.52 3.20 8.72
C PRO A 620 -11.72 1.91 8.97
N LEU A 621 -10.95 1.89 10.05
CA LEU A 621 -10.17 0.73 10.49
C LEU A 621 -11.07 -0.29 11.23
N LYS A 622 -10.92 -1.58 10.92
CA LYS A 622 -11.53 -2.68 11.68
C LYS A 622 -10.47 -3.34 12.56
N ILE A 623 -10.33 -2.83 13.78
CA ILE A 623 -9.37 -3.34 14.76
C ILE A 623 -9.92 -4.61 15.43
N GLN A 624 -9.12 -5.68 15.46
CA GLN A 624 -9.45 -6.95 16.10
C GLN A 624 -8.65 -7.22 17.37
N ARG A 625 -7.42 -6.70 17.47
CA ARG A 625 -6.55 -6.93 18.63
C ARG A 625 -5.83 -5.65 19.04
N GLY A 626 -5.63 -5.49 20.34
CA GLY A 626 -4.69 -4.51 20.90
C GLY A 626 -3.66 -5.23 21.76
N HIS A 627 -2.39 -4.87 21.60
CA HIS A 627 -1.28 -5.42 22.40
C HIS A 627 -0.20 -4.37 22.59
N MET A 628 0.05 -4.00 23.85
CA MET A 628 1.01 -2.97 24.23
C MET A 628 0.74 -1.68 23.43
N GLN A 629 1.72 -1.07 22.79
CA GLN A 629 1.55 0.16 22.00
C GLN A 629 0.85 -0.03 20.64
N TYR A 630 0.43 -1.26 20.29
CA TYR A 630 -0.08 -1.57 18.95
C TYR A 630 -1.56 -1.96 18.94
N LEU A 631 -2.24 -1.56 17.86
CA LEU A 631 -3.52 -2.08 17.42
C LEU A 631 -3.32 -2.91 16.15
N TYR A 632 -4.09 -3.98 15.99
CA TYR A 632 -4.03 -4.86 14.82
C TYR A 632 -5.39 -4.93 14.16
N ASP A 633 -5.41 -4.75 12.84
CA ASP A 633 -6.63 -4.90 12.04
C ASP A 633 -6.94 -6.36 11.71
N GLU A 634 -8.02 -6.59 10.96
CA GLU A 634 -8.48 -7.92 10.57
C GLU A 634 -7.54 -8.66 9.61
N SER A 635 -6.57 -7.96 9.04
CA SER A 635 -5.52 -8.56 8.21
C SER A 635 -4.26 -8.87 9.02
N GLY A 636 -4.22 -8.49 10.29
CA GLY A 636 -3.04 -8.65 11.14
C GLY A 636 -2.02 -7.54 10.98
N ARG A 637 -2.37 -6.46 10.28
CA ARG A 637 -1.50 -5.30 10.16
C ARG A 637 -1.45 -4.56 11.47
N ALA A 638 -0.23 -4.29 11.95
CA ALA A 638 0.02 -3.52 13.17
C ALA A 638 0.01 -2.02 12.90
N TYR A 639 -0.61 -1.27 13.81
CA TYR A 639 -0.64 0.18 13.85
C TYR A 639 -0.06 0.62 15.19
N LEU A 640 0.99 1.45 15.16
CA LEU A 640 1.46 2.13 16.36
C LEU A 640 0.40 3.15 16.77
N ASP A 641 -0.16 2.98 17.96
CA ASP A 641 -1.21 3.87 18.45
C ASP A 641 -0.60 5.11 19.11
N ALA A 642 -0.67 6.23 18.39
CA ALA A 642 -0.26 7.56 18.85
C ALA A 642 -1.45 8.51 19.00
N VAL A 643 -2.68 7.99 18.97
CA VAL A 643 -3.92 8.79 18.92
C VAL A 643 -4.82 8.52 20.11
N ASN A 644 -4.92 7.26 20.56
CA ASN A 644 -5.84 6.88 21.62
C ASN A 644 -5.43 7.45 22.97
N ASN A 645 -6.39 8.04 23.67
CA ASN A 645 -6.21 8.75 24.93
C ASN A 645 -6.55 7.91 26.17
N VAL A 646 -7.09 6.70 26.00
CA VAL A 646 -7.57 5.84 27.10
C VAL A 646 -6.51 4.85 27.65
N PRO A 647 -5.74 4.13 26.81
CA PRO A 647 -4.84 3.09 27.28
C PRO A 647 -3.46 3.64 27.67
N HIS A 648 -3.34 4.26 28.85
CA HIS A 648 -2.09 4.91 29.31
C HIS A 648 -0.86 4.00 29.42
N VAL A 649 -1.04 2.69 29.54
CA VAL A 649 0.04 1.68 29.56
C VAL A 649 -0.01 0.76 28.35
N GLY A 650 -0.60 1.26 27.26
CA GLY A 650 -0.90 0.48 26.07
C GLY A 650 -2.11 -0.45 26.24
N HIS A 651 -2.41 -1.14 25.16
CA HIS A 651 -3.55 -2.04 24.99
C HIS A 651 -3.28 -3.40 25.60
N SER A 652 -4.25 -3.92 26.37
CA SER A 652 -4.22 -5.29 26.90
C SER A 652 -2.89 -5.68 27.56
N HIS A 653 -2.24 -4.75 28.26
CA HIS A 653 -0.91 -4.98 28.83
C HIS A 653 -0.91 -6.27 29.69
N PRO A 654 -0.07 -7.28 29.39
CA PRO A 654 -0.21 -8.63 29.97
C PRO A 654 -0.23 -8.65 31.50
N ARG A 655 0.60 -7.81 32.15
CA ARG A 655 0.61 -7.64 33.61
C ARG A 655 -0.74 -7.16 34.16
N ILE A 656 -1.41 -6.22 33.50
CA ILE A 656 -2.69 -5.64 33.94
C ILE A 656 -3.82 -6.63 33.70
N VAL A 657 -3.85 -7.26 32.52
CA VAL A 657 -4.85 -8.29 32.19
C VAL A 657 -4.81 -9.43 33.21
N ARG A 658 -3.61 -9.98 33.50
CA ARG A 658 -3.44 -11.04 34.50
C ARG A 658 -3.90 -10.61 35.90
N ALA A 659 -3.55 -9.39 36.32
CA ALA A 659 -3.97 -8.87 37.63
C ALA A 659 -5.50 -8.72 37.71
N GLY A 660 -6.13 -8.17 36.68
CA GLY A 660 -7.57 -8.00 36.58
C GLY A 660 -8.31 -9.34 36.56
N GLN A 661 -7.89 -10.30 35.73
CA GLN A 661 -8.49 -11.63 35.66
C GLN A 661 -8.44 -12.36 37.01
N ARG A 662 -7.27 -12.35 37.67
CA ARG A 662 -7.12 -12.98 39.01
C ARG A 662 -8.06 -12.36 40.03
N GLN A 663 -8.13 -11.02 40.08
CA GLN A 663 -8.99 -10.34 41.04
C GLN A 663 -10.47 -10.55 40.73
N MET A 664 -10.90 -10.41 39.47
CA MET A 664 -12.29 -10.57 39.06
C MET A 664 -12.82 -11.99 39.31
N ALA A 665 -11.96 -13.02 39.17
CA ALA A 665 -12.33 -14.39 39.48
C ALA A 665 -12.58 -14.64 40.98
N VAL A 666 -12.00 -13.81 41.86
CA VAL A 666 -12.14 -13.93 43.32
C VAL A 666 -13.21 -12.97 43.86
N LEU A 667 -13.17 -11.69 43.48
CA LEU A 667 -14.06 -10.65 44.02
C LEU A 667 -14.18 -9.42 43.08
N ASN A 668 -15.43 -9.07 42.75
CA ASN A 668 -15.83 -7.81 42.10
C ASN A 668 -17.04 -7.24 42.84
N THR A 669 -16.85 -6.19 43.64
CA THR A 669 -17.89 -5.62 44.51
C THR A 669 -17.74 -4.11 44.67
N ASN A 670 -18.77 -3.45 45.19
CA ASN A 670 -18.72 -2.03 45.55
C ASN A 670 -17.92 -1.80 46.86
N THR A 671 -17.60 -0.54 47.15
CA THR A 671 -16.73 -0.11 48.27
C THR A 671 -17.34 -0.27 49.67
N ARG A 672 -18.53 -0.87 49.83
CA ARG A 672 -19.20 -1.00 51.15
C ARG A 672 -18.79 -2.24 51.94
N TYR A 673 -18.07 -3.17 51.32
CA TYR A 673 -17.57 -4.38 51.98
C TYR A 673 -16.08 -4.24 52.30
N LEU A 674 -15.63 -4.84 53.40
CA LEU A 674 -14.23 -4.78 53.83
C LEU A 674 -13.37 -5.75 53.01
N HIS A 675 -12.25 -5.25 52.48
CA HIS A 675 -11.17 -6.03 51.89
C HIS A 675 -9.90 -5.18 51.79
N ASP A 676 -8.72 -5.82 51.81
CA ASP A 676 -7.45 -5.11 51.96
C ASP A 676 -7.09 -4.23 50.75
N HIS A 677 -7.46 -4.65 49.54
CA HIS A 677 -7.00 -4.01 48.30
C HIS A 677 -7.34 -2.51 48.19
N LEU A 678 -8.53 -2.09 48.63
CA LEU A 678 -8.94 -0.69 48.53
C LEU A 678 -8.10 0.20 49.44
N VAL A 679 -7.91 -0.23 50.69
CA VAL A 679 -7.15 0.51 51.71
C VAL A 679 -5.66 0.53 51.34
N ASN A 680 -5.09 -0.62 50.97
CA ASN A 680 -3.70 -0.72 50.54
C ASN A 680 -3.42 0.18 49.31
N TYR A 681 -4.37 0.29 48.38
CA TYR A 681 -4.21 1.20 47.24
C TYR A 681 -4.30 2.66 47.65
N ALA A 682 -5.25 3.03 48.52
CA ALA A 682 -5.37 4.37 49.06
C ALA A 682 -4.10 4.81 49.82
N GLU A 683 -3.56 3.96 50.68
CA GLU A 683 -2.33 4.25 51.44
C GLU A 683 -1.14 4.47 50.50
N ARG A 684 -0.98 3.62 49.48
CA ARG A 684 0.08 3.75 48.48
C ARG A 684 -0.05 5.02 47.65
N LEU A 685 -1.28 5.40 47.27
CA LEU A 685 -1.54 6.62 46.52
C LEU A 685 -1.29 7.87 47.38
N CYS A 686 -1.81 7.90 48.61
CA CYS A 686 -1.56 9.00 49.55
C CYS A 686 -0.10 9.17 49.91
N ALA A 687 0.71 8.10 49.87
CA ALA A 687 2.15 8.17 50.08
C ALA A 687 2.90 8.93 48.96
N THR A 688 2.32 9.11 47.77
CA THR A 688 2.90 9.92 46.69
C THR A 688 2.45 11.38 46.73
N MET A 689 1.59 11.75 47.67
CA MET A 689 0.99 13.09 47.78
C MET A 689 1.56 13.85 48.99
N PRO A 690 1.58 15.20 48.97
CA PRO A 690 1.99 16.00 50.10
C PRO A 690 1.10 15.75 51.34
N ASP A 691 1.61 16.06 52.53
CA ASP A 691 1.00 15.65 53.80
C ASP A 691 -0.47 16.03 54.02
N PRO A 692 -1.01 17.15 53.51
CA PRO A 692 -2.44 17.44 53.64
C PRO A 692 -3.36 16.51 52.83
N LEU A 693 -2.84 15.80 51.81
CA LEU A 693 -3.63 15.00 50.87
C LEU A 693 -3.59 13.50 51.23
N LYS A 694 -4.34 13.11 52.27
CA LYS A 694 -4.35 11.73 52.82
C LYS A 694 -5.66 10.95 52.66
N VAL A 695 -6.69 11.55 52.06
CA VAL A 695 -8.02 10.93 51.90
C VAL A 695 -8.37 10.80 50.42
N CYS A 696 -8.73 9.59 49.99
CA CYS A 696 -9.11 9.31 48.60
C CYS A 696 -10.60 9.02 48.47
N PHE A 697 -11.19 9.50 47.37
CA PHE A 697 -12.45 8.98 46.83
C PHE A 697 -12.15 8.21 45.55
N PHE A 698 -12.63 6.97 45.45
CA PHE A 698 -12.54 6.17 44.24
C PHE A 698 -13.87 6.22 43.49
N VAL A 699 -13.80 6.51 42.20
CA VAL A 699 -14.93 6.68 41.29
C VAL A 699 -14.62 6.01 39.94
N ASN A 700 -15.63 5.83 39.09
CA ASN A 700 -15.50 4.98 37.89
C ASN A 700 -14.88 5.71 36.69
N SER A 701 -14.81 7.04 36.70
CA SER A 701 -14.29 7.82 35.57
C SER A 701 -13.72 9.17 36.01
N GLY A 702 -12.92 9.79 35.13
CA GLY A 702 -12.47 11.17 35.31
C GLY A 702 -13.62 12.18 35.38
N SER A 703 -14.74 11.91 34.67
CA SER A 703 -15.94 12.76 34.78
C SER A 703 -16.56 12.68 36.18
N GLU A 704 -16.68 11.49 36.78
CA GLU A 704 -17.17 11.38 38.17
C GLU A 704 -16.21 12.04 39.17
N ALA A 705 -14.90 11.95 38.91
CA ALA A 705 -13.87 12.54 39.78
C ALA A 705 -13.95 14.07 39.78
N ASN A 706 -13.99 14.67 38.59
CA ASN A 706 -14.06 16.12 38.43
C ASN A 706 -15.38 16.69 38.95
N ASP A 707 -16.52 16.00 38.71
CA ASP A 707 -17.81 16.44 39.24
C ASP A 707 -17.85 16.37 40.77
N LEU A 708 -17.34 15.30 41.36
CA LEU A 708 -17.23 15.17 42.81
C LEU A 708 -16.32 16.25 43.40
N ALA A 709 -15.15 16.50 42.79
CA ALA A 709 -14.22 17.53 43.22
C ALA A 709 -14.87 18.92 43.18
N LEU A 710 -15.57 19.24 42.10
CA LEU A 710 -16.30 20.50 41.94
C LEU A 710 -17.41 20.62 43.01
N ARG A 711 -18.15 19.54 43.27
CA ARG A 711 -19.19 19.52 44.30
C ARG A 711 -18.62 19.76 45.70
N LEU A 712 -17.49 19.12 46.04
CA LEU A 712 -16.81 19.31 47.31
C LEU A 712 -16.29 20.75 47.47
N ALA A 713 -15.66 21.30 46.42
CA ALA A 713 -15.16 22.68 46.42
C ALA A 713 -16.29 23.70 46.60
N ARG A 714 -17.41 23.54 45.90
CA ARG A 714 -18.59 24.41 46.03
C ARG A 714 -19.19 24.35 47.42
N HIS A 715 -19.28 23.15 48.00
CA HIS A 715 -19.80 22.98 49.36
C HIS A 715 -18.89 23.62 50.41
N TYR A 716 -17.58 23.45 50.28
CA TYR A 716 -16.59 24.00 51.23
C TYR A 716 -16.49 25.53 51.15
N THR A 717 -16.44 26.09 49.94
CA THR A 717 -16.23 27.53 49.72
C THR A 717 -17.52 28.34 49.76
N GLY A 718 -18.67 27.73 49.46
CA GLY A 718 -19.93 28.40 49.21
C GLY A 718 -19.93 29.27 47.94
N GLN A 719 -18.93 29.10 47.05
CA GLN A 719 -18.76 29.89 45.84
C GLN A 719 -19.07 29.07 44.58
N GLN A 720 -19.20 29.75 43.43
CA GLN A 720 -19.43 29.10 42.12
C GLN A 720 -18.35 29.43 41.08
N GLU A 721 -17.55 30.48 41.29
CA GLU A 721 -16.57 30.95 40.30
C GLU A 721 -15.51 29.89 40.02
N THR A 722 -15.41 29.45 38.78
CA THR A 722 -14.48 28.38 38.38
C THR A 722 -13.55 28.90 37.31
N LEU A 723 -12.24 28.77 37.53
CA LEU A 723 -11.21 29.10 36.55
C LEU A 723 -10.83 27.83 35.79
N ILE A 724 -10.72 27.92 34.47
CA ILE A 724 -10.34 26.81 33.58
C ILE A 724 -9.37 27.30 32.50
N LEU A 725 -8.62 26.38 31.89
CA LEU A 725 -7.72 26.69 30.78
C LEU A 725 -8.43 26.51 29.43
N ASP A 726 -8.08 27.35 28.45
CA ASP A 726 -8.61 27.22 27.08
C ASP A 726 -8.22 25.87 26.45
N GLY A 727 -9.09 25.34 25.60
CA GLY A 727 -8.92 24.01 24.99
C GLY A 727 -9.15 22.81 25.92
N ALA A 728 -9.40 23.00 27.21
CA ALA A 728 -9.56 21.90 28.17
C ALA A 728 -10.85 21.08 27.97
N TYR A 729 -10.81 19.83 28.43
CA TYR A 729 -11.96 18.92 28.44
C TYR A 729 -12.06 18.19 29.78
N HIS A 730 -13.04 18.58 30.59
CA HIS A 730 -13.15 18.11 31.96
C HIS A 730 -14.12 16.94 32.16
N GLY A 731 -14.88 16.54 31.13
CA GLY A 731 -15.76 15.38 31.19
C GLY A 731 -17.08 15.54 30.44
N ASN A 732 -17.92 14.51 30.50
CA ASN A 732 -19.17 14.43 29.73
C ASN A 732 -20.44 14.61 30.58
N LEU A 733 -20.31 14.93 31.86
CA LEU A 733 -21.45 15.32 32.71
C LEU A 733 -21.80 16.79 32.44
N SER A 734 -23.07 17.18 32.56
CA SER A 734 -23.51 18.56 32.25
C SER A 734 -22.70 19.62 33.01
N SER A 735 -22.43 19.38 34.29
CA SER A 735 -21.59 20.23 35.15
C SER A 735 -20.16 20.43 34.63
N LEU A 736 -19.63 19.49 33.84
CA LEU A 736 -18.28 19.49 33.30
C LEU A 736 -18.24 19.92 31.84
N ILE A 737 -19.29 19.66 31.07
CA ILE A 737 -19.49 20.23 29.73
C ILE A 737 -19.50 21.75 29.83
N ASP A 738 -20.19 22.30 30.82
CA ASP A 738 -20.23 23.73 31.14
C ASP A 738 -18.84 24.32 31.48
N LEU A 739 -17.89 23.48 31.89
CA LEU A 739 -16.52 23.86 32.21
C LEU A 739 -15.50 23.50 31.11
N SER A 740 -15.94 22.92 29.99
CA SER A 740 -15.05 22.40 28.94
C SER A 740 -15.10 23.28 27.68
N PRO A 741 -14.12 24.18 27.43
CA PRO A 741 -14.02 24.94 26.19
C PRO A 741 -14.10 24.07 24.95
N TYR A 742 -13.47 22.89 24.99
CA TYR A 742 -13.54 21.89 23.92
C TYR A 742 -14.98 21.53 23.50
N LYS A 743 -15.95 21.66 24.42
CA LYS A 743 -17.37 21.39 24.16
C LYS A 743 -18.18 22.66 23.93
N PHE A 744 -18.10 23.66 24.81
CA PHE A 744 -19.00 24.82 24.71
C PHE A 744 -18.57 25.85 23.65
N ASP A 745 -17.30 25.86 23.22
CA ASP A 745 -16.83 26.66 22.06
C ASP A 745 -16.93 25.88 20.75
N GLY A 746 -17.15 24.56 20.83
CA GLY A 746 -17.29 23.68 19.68
C GLY A 746 -18.70 23.66 19.06
N PRO A 747 -18.91 22.91 17.97
CA PRO A 747 -20.21 22.79 17.32
C PRO A 747 -21.32 22.35 18.29
N GLY A 748 -22.37 23.17 18.41
CA GLY A 748 -23.51 22.91 19.30
C GLY A 748 -23.35 23.44 20.73
N GLY A 749 -22.23 24.08 21.06
CA GLY A 749 -22.03 24.79 22.33
C GLY A 749 -22.77 26.14 22.41
N LEU A 750 -23.01 26.62 23.63
CA LEU A 750 -23.66 27.91 23.92
C LEU A 750 -22.70 28.94 24.55
N GLY A 751 -21.39 28.66 24.52
CA GLY A 751 -20.38 29.42 25.25
C GLY A 751 -20.35 29.11 26.75
N ALA A 752 -19.35 29.69 27.43
CA ALA A 752 -19.13 29.49 28.85
C ALA A 752 -20.25 30.13 29.72
N PRO A 753 -20.75 29.46 30.76
CA PRO A 753 -21.63 30.08 31.75
C PRO A 753 -20.95 31.24 32.49
N ALA A 754 -21.75 32.18 33.04
CA ALA A 754 -21.26 33.42 33.66
C ALA A 754 -20.37 33.24 34.92
N HIS A 755 -20.30 32.04 35.49
CA HIS A 755 -19.46 31.69 36.63
C HIS A 755 -18.17 30.96 36.22
N VAL A 756 -17.95 30.77 34.92
CA VAL A 756 -16.82 30.03 34.35
C VAL A 756 -15.91 31.03 33.65
N HIS A 757 -14.64 31.02 34.01
CA HIS A 757 -13.66 31.98 33.52
C HIS A 757 -12.55 31.24 32.81
N LYS A 758 -12.50 31.43 31.49
CA LYS A 758 -11.50 30.84 30.62
C LYS A 758 -10.20 31.64 30.65
N LEU A 759 -9.09 30.96 30.88
CA LEU A 759 -7.74 31.50 30.93
C LEU A 759 -6.91 30.98 29.74
N PRO A 760 -5.89 31.71 29.28
CA PRO A 760 -5.06 31.28 28.15
C PRO A 760 -4.37 29.94 28.39
N MET A 761 -4.33 29.10 27.35
CA MET A 761 -3.57 27.85 27.36
C MET A 761 -2.04 28.14 27.42
N PRO A 762 -1.31 27.54 28.38
CA PRO A 762 0.15 27.62 28.44
C PRO A 762 0.81 26.76 27.33
N ASP A 763 0.88 27.31 26.12
CA ASP A 763 1.54 26.69 24.96
C ASP A 763 2.87 27.41 24.67
N PRO A 764 4.02 26.84 25.08
CA PRO A 764 5.33 27.46 24.89
C PRO A 764 5.80 27.50 23.43
N TYR A 765 5.10 26.84 22.49
CA TYR A 765 5.46 26.77 21.08
C TYR A 765 4.60 27.73 20.22
N ARG A 766 3.27 27.70 20.39
CA ARG A 766 2.31 28.48 19.59
C ARG A 766 1.49 29.49 20.38
N GLY A 767 1.59 29.48 21.71
CA GLY A 767 0.79 30.33 22.58
C GLY A 767 1.22 31.79 22.66
N LEU A 768 0.54 32.54 23.53
CA LEU A 768 0.77 33.97 23.78
C LEU A 768 2.21 34.25 24.23
N TYR A 769 2.79 33.37 25.06
CA TYR A 769 4.15 33.48 25.55
C TYR A 769 4.93 32.24 25.14
N LYS A 770 5.99 32.43 24.36
CA LYS A 770 6.80 31.33 23.81
C LYS A 770 8.05 31.11 24.65
N GLY A 771 8.48 29.85 24.74
CA GLY A 771 9.68 29.42 25.48
C GLY A 771 9.37 28.51 26.66
N TYR A 772 10.31 27.61 26.99
CA TYR A 772 10.14 26.56 28.00
C TYR A 772 10.69 26.92 29.39
N GLY A 773 10.89 28.21 29.66
CA GLY A 773 11.44 28.70 30.92
C GLY A 773 10.39 28.98 32.00
N GLU A 774 10.83 29.10 33.25
CA GLU A 774 9.99 29.47 34.39
C GLU A 774 9.31 30.84 34.19
N GLU A 775 10.00 31.80 33.58
CA GLU A 775 9.46 33.12 33.25
C GLU A 775 8.20 33.02 32.37
N THR A 776 8.19 32.14 31.36
CA THR A 776 6.99 31.89 30.55
C THR A 776 5.83 31.36 31.40
N GLY A 777 6.12 30.44 32.32
CA GLY A 777 5.14 29.91 33.25
C GLY A 777 4.53 30.99 34.16
N ILE A 778 5.36 31.91 34.66
CA ILE A 778 4.91 33.06 35.47
C ILE A 778 3.97 33.96 34.65
N LEU A 779 4.30 34.26 33.40
CA LEU A 779 3.44 35.08 32.53
C LEU A 779 2.05 34.46 32.33
N TYR A 780 1.95 33.14 32.20
CA TYR A 780 0.66 32.45 32.14
C TYR A 780 -0.05 32.44 33.50
N ALA A 781 0.67 32.22 34.60
CA ALA A 781 0.10 32.26 35.94
C ALA A 781 -0.43 33.65 36.31
N ASP A 782 0.16 34.71 35.76
CA ASP A 782 -0.29 36.09 35.97
C ASP A 782 -1.72 36.32 35.44
N HIS A 783 -2.16 35.63 34.38
CA HIS A 783 -3.57 35.66 33.95
C HIS A 783 -4.52 35.09 35.00
N VAL A 784 -4.09 34.08 35.76
CA VAL A 784 -4.86 33.53 36.88
C VAL A 784 -5.01 34.60 37.96
N ARG A 785 -3.90 35.27 38.31
CA ARG A 785 -3.86 36.35 39.32
C ARG A 785 -4.78 37.51 38.91
N GLU A 786 -4.66 38.02 37.70
CA GLU A 786 -5.48 39.10 37.17
C GLU A 786 -6.98 38.77 37.24
N LYS A 787 -7.36 37.53 36.91
CA LYS A 787 -8.75 37.09 36.99
C LYS A 787 -9.25 37.00 38.44
N ILE A 788 -8.42 36.52 39.36
CA ILE A 788 -8.75 36.48 40.79
C ILE A 788 -8.97 37.90 41.33
N ASP A 789 -8.11 38.84 40.98
CA ASP A 789 -8.21 40.24 41.39
C ASP A 789 -9.47 40.91 40.83
N GLU A 790 -9.80 40.65 39.56
CA GLU A 790 -11.03 41.11 38.92
C GLU A 790 -12.27 40.59 39.68
N LEU A 791 -12.33 39.28 39.97
CA LEU A 791 -13.44 38.67 40.69
C LEU A 791 -13.58 39.24 42.10
N THR A 792 -12.46 39.38 42.80
CA THR A 792 -12.41 39.93 44.15
C THR A 792 -12.91 41.37 44.20
N SER A 793 -12.57 42.19 43.19
CA SER A 793 -13.07 43.57 43.06
C SER A 793 -14.60 43.65 42.94
N ARG A 794 -15.24 42.57 42.46
CA ARG A 794 -16.70 42.41 42.36
C ARG A 794 -17.32 41.64 43.52
N SER A 795 -16.58 41.45 44.62
CA SER A 795 -16.99 40.65 45.79
C SER A 795 -17.36 39.19 45.46
N ARG A 796 -16.80 38.64 44.37
CA ARG A 796 -16.90 37.22 44.00
C ARG A 796 -15.58 36.53 44.37
N ARG A 797 -15.62 35.27 44.78
CA ARG A 797 -14.42 34.50 45.16
C ARG A 797 -14.33 33.21 44.36
N VAL A 798 -13.11 32.80 44.01
CA VAL A 798 -12.86 31.54 43.29
C VAL A 798 -13.24 30.34 44.15
N CYS A 799 -14.03 29.45 43.56
CA CYS A 799 -14.40 28.14 44.09
C CYS A 799 -13.34 27.09 43.73
N ALA A 800 -12.94 27.03 42.46
CA ALA A 800 -12.05 26.00 41.94
C ALA A 800 -11.22 26.55 40.76
N PHE A 801 -10.02 25.98 40.61
CA PHE A 801 -9.21 26.11 39.41
C PHE A 801 -8.90 24.70 38.91
N ILE A 802 -9.23 24.42 37.66
CA ILE A 802 -8.96 23.12 37.03
C ILE A 802 -7.90 23.32 35.94
N ALA A 803 -6.81 22.57 36.07
CA ALA A 803 -5.72 22.56 35.11
C ALA A 803 -5.23 21.11 34.90
N GLU A 804 -4.93 20.80 33.65
CA GLU A 804 -4.47 19.48 33.19
C GLU A 804 -2.96 19.56 32.93
N SER A 805 -2.21 18.50 33.26
CA SER A 805 -0.76 18.47 32.96
C SER A 805 -0.47 18.35 31.46
N LEU A 806 -1.41 17.79 30.71
CA LEU A 806 -1.43 17.72 29.25
C LEU A 806 -2.85 18.08 28.79
N LEU A 807 -3.03 19.22 28.15
CA LEU A 807 -4.37 19.71 27.82
C LEU A 807 -5.09 18.81 26.81
N GLY A 808 -6.39 18.61 27.05
CA GLY A 808 -7.30 17.86 26.21
C GLY A 808 -7.74 16.55 26.87
N CYS A 809 -8.10 15.55 26.07
CA CYS A 809 -8.72 14.32 26.59
C CYS A 809 -7.75 13.34 27.30
N GLY A 810 -6.48 13.68 27.44
CA GLY A 810 -5.45 12.82 28.03
C GLY A 810 -4.89 13.30 29.38
N GLY A 811 -5.37 14.45 29.87
CA GLY A 811 -4.88 15.14 31.07
C GLY A 811 -5.69 14.92 32.32
#